data_AF-A0A524LN34-F1
#
_entry.id   AF-A0A524LN34-F1
#
_cell.length_a   1.000
_cell.length_b   1.000
_cell.length_c   1.000
_cell.angle_alpha   90.00
_cell.angle_beta   90.00
_cell.angle_gamma   90.00
#
_symmetry.space_group_name_H-M   'P 1'
#
loop_
_entity.id
_entity.type
_entity.pdbx_description
1 polymer ?
#
loop_
_entity_poly.entity_id
_entity_poly.type
_entity_poly.pdbx_seq_one_letter_code
_entity_poly.pdbx_strand_id
1 'polypeptide(L)'
;MRLLFFTLILFIAQGLVWADNEACYDCHSDPELTTEQGGRKVSLFVNDTKFKKSVHGDLGCLDCHADVDEDDLPHPERLETVKCADCHDDEHVDFDAGIHGMAFKKNQPYAPDCSECHGTHEILSSSNPKSSTYKMNIPFLCGKCHREGAPVANIYKIAEHNIIENYSQSMHGKGMFEKGLTVTATCTDCHSDHKILPRSFAQSSVSRQNIAQTCMRCHTRIEQVHKQIIKGELWESKPGAVPACTDCHLPHQVRKESVSINISDRSCLKCHEKEDTHKVIDGEKVSMRVDRDELTDSRHRNIPCVKCHSDVNPSLQRPCTTSGPIDCSICHAKIAGEYMASGHGQARMRGDKDVPYCVDCHGDHNVTSHLEEDTRTYRAEIPKLCGNCHKENGKASKAHLMEENALADYSTSVHGIGLTEKGLLPSAICTDCHNTHLILPYKDENSSINHKNIPATCSNCHRGIYKEFVKSIHFSQDDKEKAKLPTCSECHSSHTISPVAQDKFVFEVTEQCGTCHKDLATTYFDTMHGKAYSLGYAKAAKCSDCHGAHDILGVNDPDSKVGFKNVVSTCQQCHENANEKFAGYLTHATHHDRVKYPILFYTYWFMTSLLIGVFGFFGVHTLLWLPRSIRHMLERKKTSEAHKPDATVYVRRFSTAQRVTHIFVIISFLLLALTGMAIKFATMPWAKFMTDIFGGVHAAGLFHRIAAIITFGYFGFHIYSLIILKRKRKVSWIKFIFSSGSLMFNLQDIKDFGATIKWFFGAGPRPKYGRWTYWEKFDYFAVFWGVAIIGLSGLIKWYPEYFTYLLPGWMINVAAIVHSDEALLAVGFIFTVHFFNTHLRPEAFPMDKVIFSGLVPLEEFIEDRPREYEELVESGELENRLVRGKISPARKKMIAIFGFTALFIGIL
;
A
#
# COMPACT_ATOMS: atom_id res chain seq x y z
N MET A 1 63.49 -14.43 -38.56
CA MET A 1 64.93 -14.09 -38.42
C MET A 1 65.19 -13.47 -37.04
N ARG A 2 65.24 -14.31 -36.00
CA ARG A 2 65.95 -14.12 -34.71
C ARG A 2 65.86 -15.41 -33.85
N LEU A 3 65.72 -16.56 -34.52
CA LEU A 3 66.06 -17.90 -34.00
C LEU A 3 67.59 -18.17 -34.07
N LEU A 4 68.37 -17.12 -34.33
CA LEU A 4 69.83 -17.11 -34.49
C LEU A 4 70.53 -16.27 -33.40
N PHE A 5 69.81 -15.89 -32.33
CA PHE A 5 70.37 -15.16 -31.19
C PHE A 5 70.60 -16.06 -29.95
N PHE A 6 70.20 -17.34 -30.02
CA PHE A 6 70.35 -18.30 -28.91
C PHE A 6 71.61 -19.18 -29.00
N THR A 7 72.36 -19.09 -30.09
CA THR A 7 73.61 -19.86 -30.30
C THR A 7 74.88 -19.01 -30.12
N LEU A 8 74.76 -17.72 -29.78
CA LEU A 8 75.90 -16.80 -29.61
C LEU A 8 76.03 -16.23 -28.18
N ILE A 9 75.36 -16.83 -27.19
CA ILE A 9 75.61 -16.61 -25.75
C ILE A 9 76.00 -17.96 -25.13
N LEU A 10 76.88 -18.68 -25.83
CA LEU A 10 77.51 -19.91 -25.32
C LEU A 10 79.04 -19.81 -25.28
N PHE A 11 79.60 -18.60 -25.46
CA PHE A 11 81.04 -18.42 -25.62
C PHE A 11 81.67 -17.21 -24.90
N ILE A 12 80.92 -16.50 -24.05
CA ILE A 12 81.48 -15.39 -23.25
C ILE A 12 80.85 -15.41 -21.84
N ALA A 13 81.26 -16.40 -21.04
CA ALA A 13 81.31 -16.34 -19.58
C ALA A 13 82.05 -17.59 -19.06
N GLN A 14 83.25 -17.86 -19.61
CA GLN A 14 84.26 -18.58 -18.84
C GLN A 14 84.83 -17.58 -17.85
N GLY A 15 84.51 -17.74 -16.58
CA GLY A 15 85.02 -16.88 -15.51
C GLY A 15 84.09 -16.76 -14.31
N LEU A 16 83.65 -17.89 -13.75
CA LEU A 16 83.32 -18.02 -12.34
C LEU A 16 83.41 -19.52 -12.03
N VAL A 17 84.59 -19.90 -11.54
CA VAL A 17 84.85 -21.19 -10.93
C VAL A 17 83.91 -21.26 -9.73
N TRP A 18 82.90 -22.12 -9.78
CA TRP A 18 82.22 -22.55 -8.56
C TRP A 18 83.20 -23.49 -7.87
N ALA A 19 83.83 -22.99 -6.81
CA ALA A 19 84.55 -23.78 -5.83
C ALA A 19 83.71 -25.01 -5.45
N ASP A 20 84.28 -26.21 -5.59
CA ASP A 20 83.59 -27.43 -5.19
C ASP A 20 83.75 -27.62 -3.68
N ASN A 21 82.64 -27.73 -2.94
CA ASN A 21 82.64 -27.89 -1.48
C ASN A 21 83.34 -29.18 -1.03
N GLU A 22 83.66 -30.10 -1.95
CA GLU A 22 84.40 -31.33 -1.70
C GLU A 22 85.71 -31.06 -0.94
N ALA A 23 86.49 -30.04 -1.32
CA ALA A 23 87.76 -29.70 -0.66
C ALA A 23 87.58 -29.30 0.81
N CYS A 24 86.48 -28.63 1.15
CA CYS A 24 86.18 -28.24 2.53
C CYS A 24 85.71 -29.44 3.37
N TYR A 25 84.92 -30.34 2.76
CA TYR A 25 84.38 -31.51 3.46
C TYR A 25 85.44 -32.55 3.81
N ASP A 26 86.56 -32.62 3.08
CA ASP A 26 87.68 -33.53 3.40
C ASP A 26 88.18 -33.38 4.84
N CYS A 27 88.13 -32.16 5.38
CA CYS A 27 88.47 -31.88 6.78
C CYS A 27 87.22 -31.66 7.65
N HIS A 28 86.26 -30.87 7.19
CA HIS A 28 85.13 -30.43 8.02
C HIS A 28 84.01 -31.46 8.17
N SER A 29 84.06 -32.60 7.50
CA SER A 29 83.11 -33.70 7.69
C SER A 29 83.45 -34.64 8.86
N ASP A 30 84.57 -34.42 9.56
CA ASP A 30 84.96 -35.20 10.75
C ASP A 30 84.26 -34.70 12.03
N PRO A 31 83.40 -35.51 12.68
CA PRO A 31 82.73 -35.14 13.93
C PRO A 31 83.67 -34.89 15.12
N GLU A 32 84.91 -35.40 15.07
CA GLU A 32 85.92 -35.22 16.12
C GLU A 32 86.75 -33.95 15.94
N LEU A 33 86.59 -33.24 14.81
CA LEU A 33 87.34 -32.02 14.52
C LEU A 33 86.92 -30.88 15.46
N THR A 34 87.89 -30.34 16.18
CA THR A 34 87.69 -29.27 17.15
C THR A 34 88.86 -28.29 17.19
N THR A 35 88.60 -27.04 17.56
CA THR A 35 89.61 -26.01 17.87
C THR A 35 89.44 -25.47 19.29
N GLU A 36 90.47 -24.84 19.86
CA GLU A 36 90.36 -24.09 21.11
C GLU A 36 90.06 -22.61 20.83
N GLN A 37 88.88 -22.15 21.24
CA GLN A 37 88.50 -20.74 21.14
C GLN A 37 88.14 -20.21 22.53
N GLY A 38 88.93 -19.25 23.03
CA GLY A 38 88.69 -18.64 24.35
C GLY A 38 88.76 -19.62 25.53
N GLY A 39 89.63 -20.64 25.47
CA GLY A 39 89.80 -21.65 26.52
C GLY A 39 88.71 -22.73 26.56
N ARG A 40 87.91 -22.87 25.49
CA ARG A 40 86.90 -23.93 25.33
C ARG A 40 87.14 -24.67 24.01
N LYS A 41 86.97 -26.00 24.04
CA LYS A 41 87.01 -26.87 22.87
C LYS A 41 85.71 -26.71 22.07
N VAL A 42 85.79 -26.18 20.85
CA VAL A 42 84.66 -25.90 19.95
C VAL A 42 84.75 -26.84 18.74
N SER A 43 83.66 -27.47 18.34
CA SER A 43 83.63 -28.36 17.16
C SER A 43 83.61 -27.55 15.86
N LEU A 44 84.42 -27.99 14.90
CA LEU A 44 84.49 -27.46 13.53
C LEU A 44 83.77 -28.37 12.53
N PHE A 45 83.03 -29.37 13.01
CA PHE A 45 82.28 -30.30 12.19
C PHE A 45 81.10 -29.61 11.49
N VAL A 46 81.00 -29.84 10.18
CA VAL A 46 79.89 -29.44 9.32
C VAL A 46 79.24 -30.69 8.74
N ASN A 47 77.96 -30.90 9.05
CA ASN A 47 77.20 -32.01 8.49
C ASN A 47 76.72 -31.67 7.07
N ASP A 48 77.38 -32.24 6.06
CA ASP A 48 77.07 -32.05 4.64
C ASP A 48 75.59 -32.26 4.31
N THR A 49 74.99 -33.30 4.89
CA THR A 49 73.63 -33.74 4.61
C THR A 49 72.59 -32.78 5.17
N LYS A 50 72.91 -32.12 6.29
CA LYS A 50 72.06 -31.10 6.88
C LYS A 50 72.30 -29.72 6.28
N PHE A 51 73.55 -29.39 5.92
CA PHE A 51 73.86 -28.15 5.20
C PHE A 51 73.14 -28.10 3.85
N LYS A 52 73.18 -29.19 3.07
CA LYS A 52 72.41 -29.33 1.81
C LYS A 52 70.89 -29.21 1.98
N LYS A 53 70.37 -29.37 3.20
CA LYS A 53 68.93 -29.19 3.53
C LYS A 53 68.62 -27.82 4.13
N SER A 54 69.64 -26.99 4.35
CA SER A 54 69.47 -25.61 4.77
C SER A 54 68.94 -24.77 3.61
N VAL A 55 68.47 -23.56 3.92
CA VAL A 55 68.06 -22.58 2.89
C VAL A 55 69.23 -22.07 2.04
N HIS A 56 70.46 -22.30 2.49
CA HIS A 56 71.70 -21.96 1.80
C HIS A 56 72.41 -23.20 1.22
N GLY A 57 71.73 -24.34 1.14
CA GLY A 57 72.35 -25.61 0.73
C GLY A 57 72.89 -25.65 -0.70
N ASP A 58 72.48 -24.70 -1.54
CA ASP A 58 72.96 -24.51 -2.91
C ASP A 58 74.19 -23.58 -2.99
N LEU A 59 74.60 -22.96 -1.87
CA LEU A 59 75.80 -22.11 -1.81
C LEU A 59 77.07 -22.93 -1.57
N GLY A 60 78.17 -22.45 -2.14
CA GLY A 60 79.52 -22.88 -1.80
C GLY A 60 79.94 -22.42 -0.39
N CYS A 61 80.89 -23.11 0.23
CA CYS A 61 81.44 -22.73 1.52
C CYS A 61 82.10 -21.33 1.47
N LEU A 62 82.77 -21.01 0.36
CA LEU A 62 83.44 -19.72 0.14
C LEU A 62 82.48 -18.55 -0.11
N ASP A 63 81.23 -18.83 -0.51
CA ASP A 63 80.23 -17.78 -0.68
C ASP A 63 79.89 -17.11 0.66
N CYS A 64 80.10 -17.82 1.78
CA CYS A 64 79.96 -17.29 3.13
C CYS A 64 81.31 -17.01 3.81
N HIS A 65 82.33 -17.82 3.52
CA HIS A 65 83.70 -17.71 4.04
C HIS A 65 84.63 -17.06 3.02
N ALA A 66 84.33 -15.81 2.65
CA ALA A 66 85.07 -15.08 1.63
C ALA A 66 86.55 -14.77 2.00
N ASP A 67 86.94 -15.02 3.25
CA ASP A 67 88.30 -14.85 3.76
C ASP A 67 89.16 -16.13 3.64
N VAL A 68 88.59 -17.22 3.12
CA VAL A 68 89.30 -18.48 2.83
C VAL A 68 89.80 -18.47 1.38
N ASP A 69 91.10 -18.71 1.21
CA ASP A 69 91.74 -18.94 -0.09
C ASP A 69 91.87 -20.45 -0.33
N GLU A 70 91.30 -20.98 -1.42
CA GLU A 70 91.38 -22.41 -1.75
C GLU A 70 92.81 -22.88 -2.00
N ASP A 71 93.69 -21.98 -2.44
CA ASP A 71 95.10 -22.26 -2.70
C ASP A 71 95.92 -22.32 -1.39
N ASP A 72 95.33 -21.95 -0.23
CA ASP A 72 95.95 -21.93 1.10
C ASP A 72 95.20 -22.85 2.10
N LEU A 73 94.96 -24.10 1.70
CA LEU A 73 94.39 -25.15 2.57
C LEU A 73 95.48 -26.08 3.14
N PRO A 74 95.50 -26.36 4.47
CA PRO A 74 94.55 -25.91 5.48
C PRO A 74 94.71 -24.41 5.82
N HIS A 75 93.57 -23.71 5.85
CA HIS A 75 93.51 -22.27 6.10
C HIS A 75 93.95 -21.91 7.54
N PRO A 76 94.30 -20.64 7.82
CA PRO A 76 94.66 -20.18 9.17
C PRO A 76 93.61 -20.55 10.23
N GLU A 77 94.06 -20.77 11.49
CA GLU A 77 93.21 -21.24 12.61
C GLU A 77 92.03 -20.31 12.95
N ARG A 78 92.07 -19.04 12.49
CA ARG A 78 91.03 -18.05 12.79
C ARG A 78 90.55 -17.36 11.52
N LEU A 79 89.36 -17.73 11.09
CA LEU A 79 88.59 -17.05 10.04
C LEU A 79 87.81 -15.85 10.60
N GLU A 80 87.50 -14.90 9.72
CA GLU A 80 86.52 -13.85 9.96
C GLU A 80 85.13 -14.45 10.20
N THR A 81 84.30 -13.72 10.95
CA THR A 81 82.89 -14.09 11.15
C THR A 81 82.10 -13.82 9.87
N VAL A 82 81.32 -14.82 9.42
CA VAL A 82 80.45 -14.72 8.24
C VAL A 82 79.52 -13.50 8.32
N LYS A 83 79.52 -12.68 7.27
CA LYS A 83 78.73 -11.45 7.18
C LYS A 83 77.43 -11.71 6.42
N CYS A 84 76.40 -12.10 7.15
CA CYS A 84 75.06 -12.34 6.58
C CYS A 84 74.50 -11.11 5.81
N ALA A 85 74.93 -9.91 6.21
CA ALA A 85 74.53 -8.64 5.61
C ALA A 85 74.93 -8.46 4.14
N ASP A 86 75.89 -9.25 3.65
CA ASP A 86 76.33 -9.17 2.24
C ASP A 86 75.21 -9.62 1.28
N CYS A 87 74.26 -10.44 1.76
CA CYS A 87 73.07 -10.86 1.01
C CYS A 87 71.73 -10.50 1.68
N HIS A 88 71.72 -10.21 2.98
CA HIS A 88 70.54 -9.85 3.78
C HIS A 88 70.65 -8.41 4.33
N ASP A 89 70.79 -7.44 3.45
CA ASP A 89 71.02 -6.03 3.80
C ASP A 89 69.81 -5.39 4.49
N ASP A 90 68.60 -5.64 3.99
CA ASP A 90 67.36 -5.13 4.59
C ASP A 90 67.15 -5.65 6.04
N GLU A 91 67.30 -6.97 6.24
CA GLU A 91 67.17 -7.56 7.58
C GLU A 91 68.29 -7.08 8.52
N HIS A 92 69.51 -6.87 7.99
CA HIS A 92 70.62 -6.34 8.76
C HIS A 92 70.36 -4.90 9.23
N VAL A 93 69.83 -4.04 8.35
CA VAL A 93 69.44 -2.66 8.69
C VAL A 93 68.38 -2.65 9.80
N ASP A 94 67.38 -3.53 9.72
CA ASP A 94 66.34 -3.62 10.73
C ASP A 94 66.85 -4.18 12.07
N PHE A 95 67.72 -5.19 12.03
CA PHE A 95 68.38 -5.74 13.22
C PHE A 95 69.22 -4.69 13.95
N ASP A 96 70.02 -3.93 13.19
CA ASP A 96 70.88 -2.86 13.71
C ASP A 96 70.09 -1.71 14.34
N ALA A 97 68.91 -1.41 13.79
CA ALA A 97 67.98 -0.44 14.35
C ALA A 97 67.25 -0.98 15.60
N GLY A 98 67.19 -2.30 15.78
CA GLY A 98 66.59 -2.97 16.92
C GLY A 98 67.47 -2.96 18.17
N ILE A 99 66.86 -3.28 19.32
CA ILE A 99 67.55 -3.29 20.62
C ILE A 99 68.66 -4.35 20.69
N HIS A 100 68.48 -5.49 19.99
CA HIS A 100 69.48 -6.55 19.92
C HIS A 100 70.71 -6.11 19.11
N GLY A 101 70.54 -5.56 17.90
CA GLY A 101 71.67 -5.05 17.10
C GLY A 101 72.37 -3.86 17.77
N MET A 102 71.62 -2.95 18.41
CA MET A 102 72.21 -1.87 19.22
C MET A 102 73.05 -2.39 20.40
N ALA A 103 72.62 -3.48 21.05
CA ALA A 103 73.36 -4.13 22.13
C ALA A 103 74.60 -4.87 21.59
N PHE A 104 74.45 -5.58 20.47
CA PHE A 104 75.51 -6.31 19.78
C PHE A 104 76.65 -5.38 19.35
N LYS A 105 76.34 -4.25 18.68
CA LYS A 105 77.33 -3.22 18.29
C LYS A 105 78.08 -2.60 19.46
N LYS A 106 77.48 -2.60 20.65
CA LYS A 106 78.08 -2.09 21.89
C LYS A 106 78.85 -3.16 22.68
N ASN A 107 79.06 -4.35 22.10
CA ASN A 107 79.70 -5.51 22.75
C ASN A 107 79.09 -5.81 24.13
N GLN A 108 77.76 -5.70 24.23
CA GLN A 108 77.04 -5.98 25.46
C GLN A 108 77.01 -7.49 25.73
N PRO A 109 77.27 -7.94 26.97
CA PRO A 109 77.22 -9.36 27.31
C PRO A 109 75.88 -10.00 26.95
N TYR A 110 75.90 -11.19 26.33
CA TYR A 110 74.70 -11.95 25.94
C TYR A 110 73.78 -11.26 24.94
N ALA A 111 74.28 -10.28 24.18
CA ALA A 111 73.57 -9.73 23.04
C ALA A 111 73.55 -10.77 21.89
N PRO A 112 72.37 -11.17 21.39
CA PRO A 112 72.30 -12.19 20.35
C PRO A 112 72.71 -11.61 18.99
N ASP A 113 73.27 -12.47 18.14
CA ASP A 113 73.49 -12.19 16.73
C ASP A 113 72.51 -12.96 15.82
N CYS A 114 72.73 -12.89 14.51
CA CYS A 114 71.89 -13.58 13.52
C CYS A 114 71.92 -15.11 13.73
N SER A 115 73.08 -15.66 14.08
CA SER A 115 73.29 -17.10 14.22
C SER A 115 72.66 -17.67 15.49
N GLU A 116 72.58 -16.89 16.57
CA GLU A 116 71.86 -17.30 17.78
C GLU A 116 70.36 -17.46 17.55
N CYS A 117 69.81 -16.69 16.59
CA CYS A 117 68.39 -16.75 16.24
C CYS A 117 68.09 -17.79 15.15
N HIS A 118 68.87 -17.82 14.06
CA HIS A 118 68.61 -18.64 12.88
C HIS A 118 69.40 -19.95 12.82
N GLY A 119 70.50 -20.05 13.57
CA GLY A 119 71.49 -21.12 13.45
C GLY A 119 72.66 -20.72 12.53
N THR A 120 73.59 -21.66 12.32
CA THR A 120 74.80 -21.47 11.50
C THR A 120 74.70 -22.24 10.17
N HIS A 121 75.19 -23.48 10.12
CA HIS A 121 75.19 -24.31 8.89
C HIS A 121 73.90 -25.11 8.68
N GLU A 122 72.94 -25.03 9.61
CA GLU A 122 71.67 -25.78 9.56
C GLU A 122 70.44 -24.83 9.53
N ILE A 123 70.56 -23.66 8.89
CA ILE A 123 69.48 -22.66 8.85
C ILE A 123 68.29 -23.20 8.02
N LEU A 124 67.14 -23.36 8.68
CA LEU A 124 65.91 -23.84 8.05
C LEU A 124 64.93 -22.70 7.80
N SER A 125 64.16 -22.79 6.72
CA SER A 125 63.08 -21.84 6.41
C SER A 125 62.12 -21.68 7.59
N SER A 126 61.65 -20.46 7.86
CA SER A 126 60.66 -20.15 8.89
C SER A 126 59.30 -20.85 8.69
N SER A 127 59.07 -21.45 7.52
CA SER A 127 57.91 -22.30 7.24
C SER A 127 58.07 -23.75 7.72
N ASN A 128 59.31 -24.19 8.00
CA ASN A 128 59.62 -25.55 8.44
C ASN A 128 59.39 -25.69 9.95
N PRO A 129 58.56 -26.63 10.43
CA PRO A 129 58.30 -26.83 11.87
C PRO A 129 59.52 -27.09 12.74
N LYS A 130 60.64 -27.53 12.15
CA LYS A 130 61.91 -27.76 12.86
C LYS A 130 62.78 -26.50 12.97
N SER A 131 62.46 -25.43 12.25
CA SER A 131 63.21 -24.17 12.30
C SER A 131 63.01 -23.47 13.64
N SER A 132 64.06 -22.85 14.19
CA SER A 132 63.96 -22.01 15.39
C SER A 132 63.01 -20.83 15.18
N THR A 133 62.91 -20.33 13.95
CA THR A 133 62.06 -19.20 13.56
C THR A 133 60.68 -19.63 13.06
N TYR A 134 60.34 -20.93 13.16
CA TYR A 134 58.98 -21.37 12.93
C TYR A 134 58.03 -20.74 13.93
N LYS A 135 56.84 -20.31 13.48
CA LYS A 135 55.87 -19.58 14.32
C LYS A 135 55.59 -20.28 15.65
N MET A 136 55.51 -21.61 15.69
CA MET A 136 55.30 -22.37 16.93
C MET A 136 56.50 -22.40 17.89
N ASN A 137 57.69 -22.12 17.36
CA ASN A 137 58.96 -22.16 18.09
C ASN A 137 59.42 -20.77 18.58
N ILE A 138 58.85 -19.68 18.07
CA ILE A 138 59.21 -18.29 18.42
C ILE A 138 59.22 -18.02 19.94
N PRO A 139 58.20 -18.38 20.74
CA PRO A 139 58.24 -18.15 22.18
C PRO A 139 59.39 -18.89 22.88
N PHE A 140 59.74 -20.08 22.39
CA PHE A 140 60.88 -20.84 22.92
C PHE A 140 62.21 -20.22 22.50
N LEU A 141 62.31 -19.72 21.27
CA LEU A 141 63.48 -19.01 20.76
C LEU A 141 63.78 -17.77 21.59
N CYS A 142 62.80 -16.86 21.72
CA CYS A 142 62.94 -15.68 22.56
C CYS A 142 63.14 -16.05 24.04
N GLY A 143 62.47 -17.11 24.48
CA GLY A 143 62.57 -17.65 25.83
C GLY A 143 63.97 -18.17 26.20
N LYS A 144 64.85 -18.50 25.25
CA LYS A 144 66.24 -18.90 25.57
C LYS A 144 66.96 -17.83 26.42
N CYS A 145 66.73 -16.56 26.09
CA CYS A 145 67.35 -15.42 26.74
C CYS A 145 66.38 -14.64 27.65
N HIS A 146 65.08 -14.60 27.34
CA HIS A 146 64.07 -13.80 28.08
C HIS A 146 63.23 -14.58 29.10
N ARG A 147 63.53 -15.87 29.34
CA ARG A 147 62.89 -16.61 30.45
C ARG A 147 63.45 -16.19 31.80
N GLU A 148 62.66 -16.43 32.84
CA GLU A 148 63.09 -16.22 34.22
C GLU A 148 64.36 -17.02 34.54
N GLY A 149 65.33 -16.38 35.21
CA GLY A 149 66.62 -16.97 35.55
C GLY A 149 67.67 -17.00 34.43
N ALA A 150 67.36 -16.55 33.21
CA ALA A 150 68.37 -16.39 32.17
C ALA A 150 69.33 -15.22 32.47
N PRO A 151 70.61 -15.26 32.06
CA PRO A 151 71.58 -14.20 32.32
C PRO A 151 71.11 -12.82 31.88
N VAL A 152 70.44 -12.73 30.73
CA VAL A 152 69.90 -11.47 30.18
C VAL A 152 68.82 -10.87 31.09
N ALA A 153 67.91 -11.69 31.63
CA ALA A 153 66.86 -11.22 32.54
C ALA A 153 67.39 -10.69 33.88
N ASN A 154 68.56 -11.17 34.32
CA ASN A 154 69.19 -10.75 35.58
C ASN A 154 70.15 -9.55 35.41
N ILE A 155 70.83 -9.45 34.27
CA ILE A 155 71.84 -8.41 34.01
C ILE A 155 71.20 -7.12 33.49
N TYR A 156 70.15 -7.24 32.66
CA TYR A 156 69.46 -6.09 32.08
C TYR A 156 68.15 -5.84 32.83
N LYS A 157 67.86 -4.57 33.16
CA LYS A 157 66.59 -4.16 33.77
C LYS A 157 65.47 -4.21 32.73
N ILE A 158 64.88 -5.38 32.53
CA ILE A 158 63.72 -5.59 31.67
C ILE A 158 62.44 -5.31 32.49
N ALA A 159 61.50 -4.58 31.91
CA ALA A 159 60.30 -4.11 32.63
C ALA A 159 59.33 -5.25 33.02
N GLU A 160 59.35 -6.35 32.29
CA GLU A 160 58.43 -7.49 32.45
C GLU A 160 59.21 -8.74 32.88
N HIS A 161 58.69 -9.46 33.87
CA HIS A 161 59.29 -10.69 34.41
C HIS A 161 58.38 -11.88 34.12
N ASN A 162 58.91 -13.12 34.17
CA ASN A 162 58.14 -14.33 33.86
C ASN A 162 57.41 -14.29 32.49
N ILE A 163 57.99 -13.64 31.47
CA ILE A 163 57.31 -13.30 30.21
C ILE A 163 56.77 -14.55 29.49
N ILE A 164 57.52 -15.64 29.46
CA ILE A 164 57.11 -16.89 28.78
C ILE A 164 55.94 -17.56 29.52
N GLU A 165 56.01 -17.62 30.85
CA GLU A 165 54.92 -18.16 31.68
C GLU A 165 53.65 -17.33 31.51
N ASN A 166 53.79 -16.01 31.64
CA ASN A 166 52.73 -15.04 31.44
C ASN A 166 52.09 -15.22 30.04
N TYR A 167 52.89 -15.18 28.97
CA TYR A 167 52.40 -15.37 27.60
C TYR A 167 51.67 -16.71 27.44
N SER A 168 52.18 -17.80 28.01
CA SER A 168 51.53 -19.12 27.94
C SER A 168 50.13 -19.14 28.56
N GLN A 169 49.88 -18.29 29.56
CA GLN A 169 48.57 -18.14 30.19
C GLN A 169 47.63 -17.22 29.41
N SER A 170 48.15 -16.42 28.47
CA SER A 170 47.35 -15.52 27.62
C SER A 170 46.42 -16.28 26.66
N MET A 171 45.40 -15.60 26.11
CA MET A 171 44.54 -16.23 25.09
C MET A 171 45.31 -16.63 23.83
N HIS A 172 46.36 -15.87 23.47
CA HIS A 172 47.25 -16.22 22.37
C HIS A 172 48.10 -17.45 22.71
N GLY A 173 48.72 -17.47 23.89
CA GLY A 173 49.52 -18.60 24.37
C GLY A 173 48.71 -19.87 24.55
N LYS A 174 47.47 -19.81 25.06
CA LYS A 174 46.57 -20.98 25.12
C LYS A 174 46.16 -21.47 23.75
N GLY A 175 45.82 -20.56 22.83
CA GLY A 175 45.52 -20.95 21.46
C GLY A 175 46.71 -21.64 20.77
N MET A 176 47.92 -21.20 21.09
CA MET A 176 49.16 -21.79 20.58
C MET A 176 49.50 -23.12 21.25
N PHE A 177 49.72 -23.14 22.57
CA PHE A 177 50.23 -24.30 23.31
C PHE A 177 49.16 -25.35 23.61
N GLU A 178 47.93 -24.96 23.94
CA GLU A 178 46.86 -25.92 24.29
C GLU A 178 46.08 -26.36 23.05
N LYS A 179 45.88 -25.47 22.08
CA LYS A 179 45.03 -25.73 20.89
C LYS A 179 45.79 -25.91 19.57
N GLY A 180 47.10 -25.69 19.54
CA GLY A 180 47.93 -25.91 18.34
C GLY A 180 47.63 -24.97 17.18
N LEU A 181 47.07 -23.78 17.43
CA LEU A 181 46.65 -22.84 16.39
C LEU A 181 47.81 -21.96 15.92
N THR A 182 48.28 -22.14 14.69
CA THR A 182 49.35 -21.30 14.11
C THR A 182 48.93 -19.87 13.79
N VAL A 183 47.62 -19.59 13.79
CA VAL A 183 47.06 -18.25 13.54
C VAL A 183 47.11 -17.33 14.76
N THR A 184 47.49 -17.82 15.94
CA THR A 184 47.60 -17.00 17.14
C THR A 184 48.81 -16.08 17.09
N ALA A 185 48.69 -14.90 17.67
CA ALA A 185 49.80 -13.95 17.75
C ALA A 185 50.92 -14.48 18.68
N THR A 186 52.16 -14.39 18.22
CA THR A 186 53.40 -14.74 18.90
C THR A 186 54.20 -13.47 19.22
N CYS A 187 55.38 -13.61 19.82
CA CYS A 187 56.21 -12.47 20.22
C CYS A 187 56.47 -11.50 19.05
N THR A 188 56.74 -12.01 17.86
CA THR A 188 57.10 -11.18 16.71
C THR A 188 55.90 -10.54 16.01
N ASP A 189 54.71 -11.13 16.11
CA ASP A 189 53.46 -10.50 15.63
C ASP A 189 53.18 -9.16 16.35
N CYS A 190 53.66 -9.03 17.59
CA CYS A 190 53.57 -7.81 18.40
C CYS A 190 54.85 -6.97 18.38
N HIS A 191 56.04 -7.56 18.53
CA HIS A 191 57.32 -6.85 18.70
C HIS A 191 58.14 -6.67 17.42
N SER A 192 57.70 -7.21 16.28
CA SER A 192 58.46 -7.33 15.02
C SER A 192 59.60 -8.36 15.11
N ASP A 193 60.04 -8.92 13.97
CA ASP A 193 61.03 -10.01 13.94
C ASP A 193 62.47 -9.50 14.08
N HIS A 194 62.94 -8.64 13.16
CA HIS A 194 64.32 -8.10 13.17
C HIS A 194 64.43 -6.72 13.84
N LYS A 195 63.40 -5.87 13.74
CA LYS A 195 63.37 -4.52 14.33
C LYS A 195 62.70 -4.46 15.71
N ILE A 196 63.21 -5.23 16.67
CA ILE A 196 62.62 -5.29 18.02
C ILE A 196 62.93 -4.01 18.80
N LEU A 197 61.90 -3.20 19.10
CA LEU A 197 62.04 -1.95 19.85
C LEU A 197 61.26 -1.96 21.17
N PRO A 198 61.81 -1.43 22.27
CA PRO A 198 61.08 -1.27 23.53
C PRO A 198 59.87 -0.33 23.38
N ARG A 199 58.82 -0.54 24.18
CA ARG A 199 57.60 0.31 24.19
C ARG A 199 57.89 1.82 24.35
N SER A 200 58.98 2.18 25.00
CA SER A 200 59.39 3.58 25.19
C SER A 200 59.75 4.31 23.89
N PHE A 201 60.03 3.57 22.81
CA PHE A 201 60.34 4.14 21.51
C PHE A 201 59.03 4.38 20.76
N ALA A 202 58.84 5.60 20.24
CA ALA A 202 57.63 5.98 19.51
C ALA A 202 57.39 5.09 18.28
N GLN A 203 58.46 4.64 17.61
CA GLN A 203 58.43 3.78 16.44
C GLN A 203 58.16 2.30 16.77
N SER A 204 58.14 1.91 18.04
CA SER A 204 57.85 0.53 18.44
C SER A 204 56.40 0.16 18.06
N SER A 205 56.20 -1.04 17.52
CA SER A 205 54.87 -1.60 17.25
C SER A 205 54.02 -1.75 18.52
N VAL A 206 54.65 -1.83 19.69
CA VAL A 206 53.97 -1.89 20.99
C VAL A 206 53.98 -0.56 21.75
N SER A 207 54.34 0.55 21.09
CA SER A 207 54.23 1.90 21.65
C SER A 207 52.76 2.27 21.90
N ARG A 208 52.52 3.22 22.80
CA ARG A 208 51.15 3.65 23.13
C ARG A 208 50.38 4.16 21.91
N GLN A 209 51.08 4.76 20.94
CA GLN A 209 50.49 5.27 19.70
C GLN A 209 50.20 4.15 18.69
N ASN A 210 51.06 3.14 18.59
CA ASN A 210 50.96 2.12 17.53
C ASN A 210 50.23 0.85 17.96
N ILE A 211 50.01 0.63 19.25
CA ILE A 211 49.47 -0.63 19.79
C ILE A 211 48.10 -1.01 19.21
N ALA A 212 47.24 -0.02 18.95
CA ALA A 212 45.93 -0.28 18.36
C ALA A 212 46.07 -0.83 16.92
N GLN A 213 46.95 -0.23 16.12
CA GLN A 213 47.23 -0.69 14.76
C GLN A 213 47.84 -2.09 14.76
N THR A 214 48.74 -2.38 15.70
CA THR A 214 49.34 -3.71 15.89
C THR A 214 48.28 -4.77 16.19
N CYS A 215 47.35 -4.51 17.12
CA CYS A 215 46.24 -5.42 17.39
C CYS A 215 45.31 -5.59 16.18
N MET A 216 45.05 -4.52 15.43
CA MET A 216 44.17 -4.53 14.26
C MET A 216 44.70 -5.33 13.07
N ARG A 217 45.99 -5.68 13.03
CA ARG A 217 46.54 -6.62 12.05
C ARG A 217 45.77 -7.94 12.03
N CYS A 218 45.27 -8.37 13.20
CA CYS A 218 44.42 -9.56 13.34
C CYS A 218 42.98 -9.22 13.77
N HIS A 219 42.77 -8.16 14.56
CA HIS A 219 41.46 -7.75 15.08
C HIS A 219 40.82 -6.62 14.26
N THR A 220 40.43 -6.92 13.02
CA THR A 220 40.08 -5.97 11.95
C THR A 220 38.94 -4.97 12.24
N ARG A 221 38.11 -5.19 13.28
CA ARG A 221 37.01 -4.28 13.66
C ARG A 221 37.00 -3.84 15.12
N ILE A 222 38.05 -4.15 15.88
CA ILE A 222 38.05 -3.89 17.33
C ILE A 222 37.94 -2.39 17.65
N GLU A 223 38.48 -1.51 16.79
CA GLU A 223 38.36 -0.06 16.92
C GLU A 223 36.94 0.44 16.66
N GLN A 224 36.24 -0.12 15.66
CA GLN A 224 34.84 0.23 15.39
C GLN A 224 33.93 -0.14 16.56
N VAL A 225 34.18 -1.30 17.18
CA VAL A 225 33.46 -1.73 18.39
C VAL A 225 33.76 -0.79 19.57
N HIS A 226 35.01 -0.38 19.78
CA HIS A 226 35.34 0.55 20.87
C HIS A 226 34.78 1.96 20.65
N LYS A 227 34.74 2.45 19.40
CA LYS A 227 34.12 3.74 19.04
C LYS A 227 32.59 3.73 19.24
N GLN A 228 31.96 2.56 19.21
CA GLN A 228 30.53 2.42 19.52
C GLN A 228 30.25 2.43 21.03
N ILE A 229 31.24 2.09 21.87
CA ILE A 229 31.11 1.99 23.33
C ILE A 229 31.63 3.25 24.05
N ILE A 230 32.68 3.89 23.52
CA ILE A 230 33.29 5.12 24.07
C ILE A 230 32.93 6.28 23.14
N LYS A 231 32.25 7.31 23.68
CA LYS A 231 31.81 8.50 22.93
C LYS A 231 32.91 9.03 22.00
N GLY A 232 32.66 9.09 20.69
CA GLY A 232 33.62 9.55 19.68
C GLY A 232 34.22 10.93 19.97
N GLU A 233 33.45 11.84 20.58
CA GLU A 233 33.89 13.19 20.96
C GLU A 233 35.08 13.20 21.94
N LEU A 234 35.26 12.14 22.76
CA LEU A 234 36.41 12.01 23.67
C LEU A 234 37.72 11.70 22.93
N TRP A 235 37.65 11.11 21.74
CA TRP A 235 38.82 10.85 20.90
C TRP A 235 39.37 12.14 20.26
N GLU A 236 38.47 13.06 19.92
CA GLU A 236 38.82 14.30 19.22
C GLU A 236 39.17 15.46 20.18
N SER A 237 38.51 15.54 21.33
CA SER A 237 38.62 16.69 22.24
C SER A 237 39.76 16.62 23.28
N LYS A 238 40.28 15.43 23.62
CA LYS A 238 41.37 15.26 24.61
C LYS A 238 42.34 14.12 24.25
N PRO A 239 43.41 14.37 23.47
CA PRO A 239 44.43 13.38 23.17
C PRO A 239 45.06 12.81 24.46
N GLY A 240 44.93 11.50 24.69
CA GLY A 240 45.45 10.81 25.89
C GLY A 240 44.45 10.56 27.02
N ALA A 241 43.20 11.02 26.91
CA ALA A 241 42.14 10.73 27.88
C ALA A 241 41.56 9.31 27.74
N VAL A 242 41.76 8.66 26.59
CA VAL A 242 41.33 7.28 26.35
C VAL A 242 42.47 6.32 26.74
N PRO A 243 42.21 5.29 27.58
CA PRO A 243 43.19 4.26 27.87
C PRO A 243 43.62 3.54 26.59
N ALA A 244 44.91 3.30 26.40
CA ALA A 244 45.37 2.40 25.34
C ALA A 244 44.83 0.98 25.59
N CYS A 245 44.73 0.15 24.55
CA CYS A 245 44.21 -1.21 24.68
C CYS A 245 44.90 -1.99 25.83
N THR A 246 46.21 -1.76 25.99
CA THR A 246 47.02 -2.42 27.02
C THR A 246 46.84 -1.89 28.44
N ASP A 247 46.19 -0.75 28.62
CA ASP A 247 45.90 -0.18 29.93
C ASP A 247 44.78 -0.97 30.62
N CYS A 248 43.89 -1.60 29.83
CA CYS A 248 42.83 -2.48 30.31
C CYS A 248 43.09 -3.96 30.01
N HIS A 249 43.79 -4.30 28.91
CA HIS A 249 44.14 -5.66 28.53
C HIS A 249 45.63 -5.91 28.67
N LEU A 250 46.05 -6.65 29.69
CA LEU A 250 47.45 -7.05 29.85
C LEU A 250 47.82 -8.09 28.76
N PRO A 251 48.67 -7.77 27.77
CA PRO A 251 48.87 -8.61 26.58
C PRO A 251 49.64 -9.90 26.89
N HIS A 252 50.41 -9.90 27.97
CA HIS A 252 51.14 -11.06 28.45
C HIS A 252 50.41 -11.79 29.59
N GLN A 253 49.23 -11.40 30.07
CA GLN A 253 48.59 -12.10 31.21
C GLN A 253 47.07 -12.25 31.02
N VAL A 254 46.48 -13.33 31.52
CA VAL A 254 45.01 -13.44 31.65
C VAL A 254 44.60 -13.08 33.06
N ARG A 255 43.91 -11.94 33.23
CA ARG A 255 43.02 -11.74 34.38
C ARG A 255 41.59 -12.06 33.95
N LYS A 256 40.93 -12.98 34.66
CA LYS A 256 39.50 -13.30 34.48
C LYS A 256 38.57 -12.27 35.13
N GLU A 257 39.06 -11.39 35.99
CA GLU A 257 38.30 -10.26 36.51
C GLU A 257 38.88 -8.93 36.00
N SER A 258 38.24 -8.35 34.99
CA SER A 258 38.32 -6.90 34.81
C SER A 258 37.73 -6.25 36.07
N VAL A 259 38.52 -5.43 36.76
CA VAL A 259 38.07 -4.62 37.90
C VAL A 259 37.06 -3.59 37.41
N SER A 260 35.79 -3.96 37.30
CA SER A 260 34.69 -3.02 37.41
C SER A 260 34.39 -2.86 38.89
N ILE A 261 34.46 -1.63 39.41
CA ILE A 261 33.96 -1.29 40.74
C ILE A 261 32.46 -1.59 40.75
N ASN A 262 32.05 -2.81 41.12
CA ASN A 262 30.66 -3.24 41.08
C ASN A 262 30.04 -3.04 42.47
N ILE A 263 29.07 -2.15 42.54
CA ILE A 263 28.08 -2.14 43.62
C ILE A 263 27.23 -3.40 43.44
N SER A 264 27.09 -4.23 44.48
CA SER A 264 26.21 -5.39 44.42
C SER A 264 24.74 -4.95 44.38
N ASP A 265 23.89 -5.69 43.66
CA ASP A 265 22.45 -5.40 43.59
C ASP A 265 21.78 -5.42 44.97
N ARG A 266 22.30 -6.23 45.91
CA ARG A 266 21.89 -6.22 47.32
C ARG A 266 22.01 -4.85 47.96
N SER A 267 23.00 -4.05 47.58
CA SER A 267 23.18 -2.69 48.09
C SER A 267 22.08 -1.76 47.61
N CYS A 268 21.60 -1.93 46.38
CA CYS A 268 20.49 -1.16 45.81
C CYS A 268 19.17 -1.60 46.47
N LEU A 269 18.93 -2.91 46.54
CA LEU A 269 17.69 -3.49 47.06
C LEU A 269 17.45 -3.19 48.54
N LYS A 270 18.50 -2.98 49.37
CA LYS A 270 18.33 -2.52 50.77
C LYS A 270 17.42 -1.31 50.94
N CYS A 271 17.40 -0.43 49.94
CA CYS A 271 16.50 0.71 49.90
C CYS A 271 15.34 0.41 48.95
N HIS A 272 15.63 -0.01 47.72
CA HIS A 272 14.63 -0.10 46.67
C HIS A 272 13.65 -1.27 46.80
N GLU A 273 13.86 -2.27 47.66
CA GLU A 273 12.87 -3.34 47.89
C GLU A 273 11.73 -2.90 48.82
N LYS A 274 11.81 -1.72 49.43
CA LYS A 274 10.83 -1.23 50.40
C LYS A 274 9.68 -0.46 49.75
N GLU A 275 8.46 -0.75 50.23
CA GLU A 275 7.19 -0.11 49.81
C GLU A 275 7.16 1.42 49.93
N ASP A 276 7.85 1.98 50.91
CA ASP A 276 7.82 3.41 51.21
C ASP A 276 8.87 4.22 50.44
N THR A 277 9.64 3.59 49.55
CA THR A 277 10.70 4.25 48.80
C THR A 277 10.11 5.12 47.69
N HIS A 278 10.31 6.44 47.77
CA HIS A 278 9.78 7.38 46.79
C HIS A 278 10.78 8.50 46.49
N LYS A 279 10.65 9.08 45.28
CA LYS A 279 11.32 10.31 44.86
C LYS A 279 10.26 11.35 44.52
N VAL A 280 10.58 12.62 44.78
CA VAL A 280 9.73 13.74 44.37
C VAL A 280 10.23 14.27 43.04
N ILE A 281 9.37 14.27 42.03
CA ILE A 281 9.62 14.86 40.71
C ILE A 281 8.50 15.85 40.45
N ASP A 282 8.84 17.11 40.18
CA ASP A 282 7.87 18.20 39.91
C ASP A 282 6.75 18.36 40.96
N GLY A 283 7.04 18.02 42.22
CA GLY A 283 6.10 18.13 43.35
C GLY A 283 5.26 16.86 43.61
N GLU A 284 5.32 15.86 42.74
CA GLU A 284 4.61 14.59 42.90
C GLU A 284 5.52 13.49 43.45
N LYS A 285 4.97 12.64 44.34
CA LYS A 285 5.69 11.48 44.89
C LYS A 285 5.57 10.30 43.92
N VAL A 286 6.70 9.89 43.36
CA VAL A 286 6.84 8.72 42.49
C VAL A 286 7.51 7.58 43.26
N SER A 287 6.90 6.41 43.27
CA SER A 287 7.50 5.21 43.88
C SER A 287 8.80 4.83 43.19
N MET A 288 9.78 4.38 43.97
CA MET A 288 11.04 3.80 43.50
C MET A 288 11.21 2.36 43.99
N ARG A 289 10.10 1.71 44.41
CA ARG A 289 10.12 0.30 44.78
C ARG A 289 10.48 -0.54 43.56
N VAL A 290 11.34 -1.52 43.77
CA VAL A 290 11.73 -2.55 42.82
C VAL A 290 11.28 -3.88 43.42
N ASP A 291 10.39 -4.57 42.70
CA ASP A 291 9.93 -5.89 43.12
C ASP A 291 10.97 -6.96 42.73
N ARG A 292 11.30 -7.84 43.68
CA ARG A 292 12.29 -8.90 43.44
C ARG A 292 11.73 -10.01 42.58
N ASP A 293 10.43 -10.28 42.70
CA ASP A 293 9.77 -11.35 41.94
C ASP A 293 9.67 -10.95 40.46
N GLU A 294 9.37 -9.67 40.18
CA GLU A 294 9.40 -9.12 38.81
C GLU A 294 10.80 -9.17 38.17
N LEU A 295 11.85 -8.91 38.96
CA LEU A 295 13.24 -9.01 38.49
C LEU A 295 13.64 -10.45 38.18
N THR A 296 13.14 -11.45 38.90
CA THR A 296 13.49 -12.86 38.66
C THR A 296 12.90 -13.39 37.35
N ASP A 297 11.75 -12.88 36.94
CA ASP A 297 11.08 -13.28 35.70
C ASP A 297 11.58 -12.49 34.48
N SER A 298 12.24 -11.36 34.73
CA SER A 298 12.90 -10.55 33.71
C SER A 298 13.93 -11.32 32.89
N ARG A 299 13.98 -11.05 31.58
CA ARG A 299 15.08 -11.47 30.69
C ARG A 299 16.43 -10.90 31.14
N HIS A 300 16.42 -9.79 31.88
CA HIS A 300 17.62 -9.14 32.41
C HIS A 300 18.00 -9.60 33.83
N ARG A 301 17.37 -10.65 34.40
CA ARG A 301 17.63 -11.12 35.78
C ARG A 301 19.10 -11.39 36.14
N ASN A 302 19.93 -11.71 35.14
CA ASN A 302 21.35 -12.00 35.31
C ASN A 302 22.26 -10.79 35.04
N ILE A 303 21.68 -9.60 34.84
CA ILE A 303 22.40 -8.34 34.59
C ILE A 303 22.40 -7.52 35.89
N PRO A 304 23.58 -7.19 36.45
CA PRO A 304 23.67 -6.34 37.63
C PRO A 304 23.04 -4.96 37.40
N CYS A 305 22.39 -4.38 38.41
CA CYS A 305 21.69 -3.09 38.31
C CYS A 305 22.59 -1.98 37.75
N VAL A 306 23.87 -1.96 38.12
CA VAL A 306 24.85 -0.95 37.69
C VAL A 306 25.21 -1.04 36.19
N LYS A 307 24.84 -2.11 35.50
CA LYS A 307 25.02 -2.23 34.05
C LYS A 307 23.93 -1.49 33.27
N CYS A 308 22.73 -1.37 33.83
CA CYS A 308 21.64 -0.59 33.26
C CYS A 308 21.64 0.86 33.80
N HIS A 309 21.98 1.03 35.08
CA HIS A 309 22.18 2.31 35.73
C HIS A 309 23.66 2.70 35.74
N SER A 310 24.25 2.88 34.56
CA SER A 310 25.70 3.16 34.40
C SER A 310 26.16 4.47 35.05
N ASP A 311 25.25 5.39 35.33
CA ASP A 311 25.56 6.71 35.89
C ASP A 311 25.67 6.71 37.43
N VAL A 312 25.47 5.56 38.08
CA VAL A 312 25.61 5.44 39.54
C VAL A 312 27.06 5.60 39.97
N ASN A 313 27.29 6.45 40.97
CA ASN A 313 28.63 6.72 41.46
C ASN A 313 28.87 5.98 42.80
N PRO A 314 29.68 4.91 42.81
CA PRO A 314 29.94 4.13 44.03
C PRO A 314 30.66 4.91 45.13
N SER A 315 31.26 6.04 44.79
CA SER A 315 32.00 6.90 45.73
C SER A 315 31.10 7.86 46.51
N LEU A 316 29.80 7.95 46.18
CA LEU A 316 28.84 8.80 46.89
C LEU A 316 28.17 8.04 48.03
N GLN A 317 27.83 8.74 49.12
CA GLN A 317 27.10 8.16 50.27
C GLN A 317 25.75 7.54 49.86
N ARG A 318 25.10 8.10 48.84
CA ARG A 318 23.96 7.52 48.14
C ARG A 318 24.34 7.32 46.67
N PRO A 319 24.80 6.13 46.26
CA PRO A 319 25.27 5.91 44.89
C PRO A 319 24.24 6.17 43.79
N CYS A 320 22.95 6.09 44.13
CA CYS A 320 21.84 6.31 43.21
C CYS A 320 21.49 7.80 42.96
N THR A 321 22.13 8.77 43.63
CA THR A 321 21.81 10.20 43.42
C THR A 321 22.16 10.70 42.03
N THR A 322 23.16 10.07 41.40
CA THR A 322 23.56 10.35 40.01
C THR A 322 22.86 9.45 39.01
N SER A 323 21.96 8.56 39.46
CA SER A 323 21.24 7.65 38.56
C SER A 323 20.32 8.44 37.63
N GLY A 324 20.71 8.51 36.36
CA GLY A 324 19.88 9.00 35.27
C GLY A 324 18.92 7.94 34.72
N PRO A 325 18.19 8.27 33.63
CA PRO A 325 17.49 7.28 32.81
C PRO A 325 18.44 6.17 32.35
N ILE A 326 17.96 4.94 32.25
CA ILE A 326 18.78 3.81 31.80
C ILE A 326 19.20 3.98 30.33
N ASP A 327 20.43 3.58 30.01
CA ASP A 327 20.92 3.55 28.64
C ASP A 327 20.98 2.11 28.11
N CYS A 328 19.98 1.75 27.31
CA CYS A 328 19.88 0.43 26.72
C CYS A 328 20.93 0.21 25.59
N SER A 329 21.54 1.27 25.07
CA SER A 329 22.46 1.20 23.92
C SER A 329 23.77 0.48 24.24
N ILE A 330 24.16 0.43 25.52
CA ILE A 330 25.36 -0.28 26.01
C ILE A 330 25.34 -1.75 25.58
N CYS A 331 24.16 -2.39 25.58
CA CYS A 331 24.00 -3.79 25.18
C CYS A 331 23.20 -3.94 23.87
N HIS A 332 22.27 -3.03 23.59
CA HIS A 332 21.39 -3.07 22.41
C HIS A 332 21.75 -2.00 21.37
N ALA A 333 23.04 -1.78 21.11
CA ALA A 333 23.54 -0.69 20.27
C ALA A 333 22.83 -0.56 18.91
N LYS A 334 22.59 -1.69 18.22
CA LYS A 334 21.87 -1.70 16.93
C LYS A 334 20.44 -1.20 17.07
N ILE A 335 19.68 -1.78 18.01
CA ILE A 335 18.26 -1.45 18.22
C ILE A 335 18.11 -0.02 18.74
N ALA A 336 19.02 0.43 19.62
CA ALA A 336 19.07 1.81 20.07
C ALA A 336 19.33 2.77 18.90
N GLY A 337 20.22 2.42 17.97
CA GLY A 337 20.44 3.18 16.74
C GLY A 337 19.19 3.26 15.84
N GLU A 338 18.49 2.14 15.64
CA GLU A 338 17.22 2.11 14.89
C GLU A 338 16.14 2.99 15.55
N TYR A 339 15.99 2.88 16.87
CA TYR A 339 15.09 3.73 17.64
C TYR A 339 15.47 5.22 17.52
N MET A 340 16.75 5.58 17.67
CA MET A 340 17.21 6.96 17.52
C MET A 340 16.93 7.53 16.13
N ALA A 341 17.02 6.69 15.08
CA ALA A 341 16.68 7.08 13.71
C ALA A 341 15.16 7.19 13.46
N SER A 342 14.33 6.52 14.26
CA SER A 342 12.86 6.57 14.15
C SER A 342 12.28 7.96 14.49
N GLY A 343 11.02 8.18 14.11
CA GLY A 343 10.28 9.39 14.47
C GLY A 343 10.20 9.62 15.99
N HIS A 344 10.05 8.56 16.79
CA HIS A 344 10.08 8.65 18.25
C HIS A 344 11.46 9.06 18.77
N GLY A 345 12.53 8.43 18.30
CA GLY A 345 13.89 8.81 18.71
C GLY A 345 14.26 10.25 18.34
N GLN A 346 13.94 10.67 17.12
CA GLN A 346 14.17 12.03 16.65
C GLN A 346 13.37 13.07 17.47
N ALA A 347 12.10 12.78 17.76
CA ALA A 347 11.29 13.66 18.59
C ALA A 347 11.84 13.77 20.03
N ARG A 348 12.29 12.65 20.60
CA ARG A 348 12.94 12.62 21.92
C ARG A 348 14.24 13.43 21.97
N MET A 349 15.06 13.37 20.91
CA MET A 349 16.30 14.14 20.80
C MET A 349 16.05 15.65 20.68
N ARG A 350 14.91 16.07 20.11
CA ARG A 350 14.48 17.48 20.09
C ARG A 350 13.98 17.99 21.44
N GLY A 351 13.97 17.15 22.48
CA GLY A 351 13.56 17.52 23.84
C GLY A 351 12.06 17.40 24.09
N ASP A 352 11.31 16.74 23.22
CA ASP A 352 9.89 16.48 23.43
C ASP A 352 9.69 15.49 24.59
N LYS A 353 8.80 15.86 25.52
CA LYS A 353 8.56 15.14 26.78
C LYS A 353 7.44 14.10 26.67
N ASP A 354 6.60 14.18 25.63
CA ASP A 354 5.43 13.32 25.45
C ASP A 354 5.70 12.11 24.52
N VAL A 355 6.97 11.74 24.36
CA VAL A 355 7.43 10.70 23.41
C VAL A 355 7.92 9.44 24.16
N PRO A 356 7.52 8.23 23.74
CA PRO A 356 7.93 7.00 24.42
C PRO A 356 9.41 6.70 24.24
N TYR A 357 10.05 6.14 25.27
CA TYR A 357 11.38 5.52 25.25
C TYR A 357 11.27 3.99 25.37
N CYS A 358 12.41 3.27 25.38
CA CYS A 358 12.44 1.81 25.40
C CYS A 358 11.60 1.20 26.53
N VAL A 359 11.66 1.77 27.74
CA VAL A 359 10.95 1.28 28.93
C VAL A 359 9.43 1.47 28.85
N ASP A 360 8.96 2.48 28.12
CA ASP A 360 7.52 2.71 27.93
C ASP A 360 6.89 1.57 27.12
N CYS A 361 7.67 0.99 26.20
CA CYS A 361 7.24 -0.11 25.34
C CYS A 361 7.56 -1.50 25.91
N HIS A 362 8.70 -1.69 26.56
CA HIS A 362 9.19 -3.01 27.02
C HIS A 362 8.92 -3.30 28.50
N GLY A 363 8.56 -2.28 29.29
CA GLY A 363 8.58 -2.36 30.75
C GLY A 363 9.94 -1.94 31.31
N ASP A 364 10.01 -1.87 32.63
CA ASP A 364 11.17 -1.39 33.39
C ASP A 364 12.05 -2.54 33.87
N HIS A 365 11.76 -3.11 35.05
CA HIS A 365 12.46 -4.24 35.63
C HIS A 365 11.83 -5.59 35.24
N ASN A 366 10.59 -5.60 34.73
CA ASN A 366 9.84 -6.79 34.31
C ASN A 366 9.88 -7.06 32.78
N VAL A 367 11.02 -6.81 32.13
CA VAL A 367 11.16 -7.02 30.67
C VAL A 367 11.14 -8.52 30.34
N THR A 368 10.05 -9.00 29.77
CA THR A 368 9.79 -10.40 29.39
C THR A 368 9.90 -10.65 27.88
N SER A 369 9.74 -11.90 27.44
CA SER A 369 9.88 -12.26 26.02
C SER A 369 8.63 -11.86 25.23
N HIS A 370 8.76 -11.26 24.04
CA HIS A 370 7.62 -10.98 23.14
C HIS A 370 6.80 -12.20 22.68
N LEU A 371 7.22 -13.42 23.06
CA LEU A 371 6.54 -14.68 22.81
C LEU A 371 5.62 -15.11 23.96
N GLU A 372 5.74 -14.48 25.13
CA GLU A 372 4.93 -14.75 26.31
C GLU A 372 3.63 -13.94 26.23
N GLU A 373 2.48 -14.55 26.53
CA GLU A 373 1.17 -13.92 26.26
C GLU A 373 0.83 -12.77 27.22
N ASP A 374 1.46 -12.76 28.40
CA ASP A 374 1.25 -11.77 29.45
C ASP A 374 2.07 -10.49 29.24
N THR A 375 2.99 -10.46 28.27
CA THR A 375 3.80 -9.28 28.00
C THR A 375 3.09 -8.27 27.10
N ARG A 376 3.31 -6.98 27.39
CA ARG A 376 2.81 -5.87 26.56
C ARG A 376 3.37 -5.85 25.13
N THR A 377 4.47 -6.57 24.89
CA THR A 377 5.09 -6.70 23.55
C THR A 377 4.63 -7.97 22.82
N TYR A 378 3.71 -8.74 23.40
CA TYR A 378 3.08 -9.87 22.74
C TYR A 378 2.30 -9.38 21.53
N ARG A 379 2.30 -10.17 20.46
CA ARG A 379 1.72 -9.78 19.16
C ARG A 379 0.27 -9.27 19.27
N ALA A 380 -0.55 -9.92 20.08
CA ALA A 380 -1.95 -9.52 20.29
C ALA A 380 -2.10 -8.23 21.13
N GLU A 381 -1.13 -7.90 21.97
CA GLU A 381 -1.15 -6.72 22.84
C GLU A 381 -0.55 -5.47 22.18
N ILE A 382 0.22 -5.62 21.09
CA ILE A 382 0.87 -4.50 20.38
C ILE A 382 -0.11 -3.39 19.97
N PRO A 383 -1.29 -3.65 19.38
CA PRO A 383 -2.24 -2.59 19.03
C PRO A 383 -2.63 -1.74 20.25
N LYS A 384 -2.86 -2.38 21.40
CA LYS A 384 -3.17 -1.70 22.66
C LYS A 384 -1.97 -0.92 23.19
N LEU A 385 -0.76 -1.49 23.09
CA LEU A 385 0.49 -0.81 23.47
C LEU A 385 0.67 0.50 22.70
N CYS A 386 0.57 0.47 21.37
CA CYS A 386 0.67 1.65 20.52
C CYS A 386 -0.50 2.62 20.78
N GLY A 387 -1.71 2.09 20.88
CA GLY A 387 -2.94 2.84 21.08
C GLY A 387 -3.03 3.59 22.41
N ASN A 388 -2.28 3.18 23.45
CA ASN A 388 -2.20 3.94 24.70
C ASN A 388 -1.71 5.38 24.48
N CYS A 389 -0.85 5.58 23.48
CA CYS A 389 -0.37 6.89 23.06
C CYS A 389 -1.10 7.42 21.81
N HIS A 390 -1.42 6.55 20.85
CA HIS A 390 -2.09 6.85 19.58
C HIS A 390 -3.62 6.69 19.63
N LYS A 391 -4.23 7.33 20.62
CA LYS A 391 -5.68 7.43 20.78
C LYS A 391 -6.10 8.89 20.80
N GLU A 392 -7.40 9.12 20.69
CA GLU A 392 -7.98 10.45 20.88
C GLU A 392 -7.55 11.02 22.24
N ASN A 393 -7.02 12.25 22.24
CA ASN A 393 -6.44 12.93 23.40
C ASN A 393 -5.23 12.20 24.06
N GLY A 394 -4.61 11.25 23.36
CA GLY A 394 -3.39 10.57 23.80
C GLY A 394 -2.13 11.45 23.66
N LYS A 395 -0.99 10.97 24.19
CA LYS A 395 0.28 11.71 24.10
C LYS A 395 0.68 12.04 22.65
N ALA A 396 0.35 11.16 21.70
CA ALA A 396 0.68 11.34 20.29
C ALA A 396 -0.23 12.33 19.55
N SER A 397 -1.43 12.65 20.05
CA SER A 397 -2.37 13.55 19.35
C SER A 397 -1.86 15.00 19.30
N LYS A 398 -0.96 15.38 20.22
CA LYS A 398 -0.29 16.68 20.23
C LYS A 398 0.68 16.87 19.06
N ALA A 399 1.10 15.78 18.41
CA ALA A 399 2.10 15.78 17.34
C ALA A 399 1.52 16.03 15.93
N HIS A 400 0.22 16.33 15.80
CA HIS A 400 -0.47 16.60 14.50
C HIS A 400 -0.23 15.50 13.46
N LEU A 401 -0.50 14.24 13.85
CA LEU A 401 -0.40 13.08 12.96
C LEU A 401 -1.60 12.99 12.00
N MET A 402 -1.52 12.13 10.98
CA MET A 402 -2.59 11.96 9.97
C MET A 402 -3.87 11.38 10.58
N GLU A 403 -3.74 10.46 11.53
CA GLU A 403 -4.85 9.84 12.25
C GLU A 403 -4.94 10.36 13.69
N GLU A 404 -6.14 10.78 14.11
CA GLU A 404 -6.39 11.24 15.48
C GLU A 404 -6.56 10.07 16.47
N ASN A 405 -7.09 8.92 16.01
CA ASN A 405 -7.32 7.73 16.84
C ASN A 405 -7.03 6.43 16.08
N ALA A 406 -5.75 6.16 15.85
CA ALA A 406 -5.30 5.00 15.08
C ALA A 406 -5.76 3.65 15.66
N LEU A 407 -5.88 3.52 17.00
CA LEU A 407 -6.37 2.29 17.62
C LEU A 407 -7.85 2.04 17.33
N ALA A 408 -8.70 3.07 17.45
CA ALA A 408 -10.12 2.93 17.17
C ALA A 408 -10.33 2.55 15.70
N ASP A 409 -9.64 3.24 14.79
CA ASP A 409 -9.69 2.95 13.36
C ASP A 409 -9.28 1.49 13.10
N TYR A 410 -8.05 1.11 13.50
CA TYR A 410 -7.53 -0.25 13.31
C TYR A 410 -8.47 -1.32 13.85
N SER A 411 -9.07 -1.10 15.02
CA SER A 411 -9.98 -2.07 15.66
C SER A 411 -11.22 -2.37 14.82
N THR A 412 -11.65 -1.44 13.96
CA THR A 412 -12.78 -1.64 13.03
C THR A 412 -12.37 -2.31 11.71
N SER A 413 -11.07 -2.40 11.43
CA SER A 413 -10.56 -3.05 10.22
C SER A 413 -10.72 -4.57 10.26
N VAL A 414 -10.70 -5.21 9.09
CA VAL A 414 -10.68 -6.68 8.99
C VAL A 414 -9.49 -7.31 9.73
N HIS A 415 -8.36 -6.61 9.82
CA HIS A 415 -7.19 -7.07 10.58
C HIS A 415 -7.43 -6.97 12.09
N GLY A 416 -7.97 -5.83 12.56
CA GLY A 416 -8.33 -5.63 13.96
C GLY A 416 -9.36 -6.63 14.44
N ILE A 417 -10.49 -6.75 13.73
CA ILE A 417 -11.54 -7.74 14.00
C ILE A 417 -10.98 -9.17 13.95
N GLY A 418 -10.11 -9.46 12.97
CA GLY A 418 -9.44 -10.75 12.85
C GLY A 418 -8.60 -11.08 14.08
N LEU A 419 -7.89 -10.10 14.64
CA LEU A 419 -7.08 -10.28 15.84
C LEU A 419 -7.92 -10.37 17.11
N THR A 420 -8.82 -9.40 17.35
CA THR A 420 -9.49 -9.21 18.65
C THR A 420 -10.77 -10.04 18.80
N GLU A 421 -11.59 -10.14 17.75
CA GLU A 421 -12.86 -10.89 17.82
C GLU A 421 -12.67 -12.35 17.43
N LYS A 422 -11.78 -12.64 16.49
CA LYS A 422 -11.55 -14.00 15.96
C LYS A 422 -10.30 -14.69 16.52
N GLY A 423 -9.47 -13.98 17.29
CA GLY A 423 -8.25 -14.54 17.90
C GLY A 423 -7.16 -14.97 16.91
N LEU A 424 -7.16 -14.42 15.68
CA LEU A 424 -6.22 -14.81 14.63
C LEU A 424 -4.91 -14.02 14.77
N LEU A 425 -3.90 -14.63 15.39
CA LEU A 425 -2.54 -14.07 15.46
C LEU A 425 -1.91 -13.74 14.09
N PRO A 426 -2.20 -14.44 12.97
CA PRO A 426 -1.67 -14.06 11.66
C PRO A 426 -2.22 -12.72 11.12
N SER A 427 -3.25 -12.14 11.74
CA SER A 427 -3.76 -10.81 11.37
C SER A 427 -2.64 -9.77 11.46
N ALA A 428 -2.62 -8.84 10.50
CA ALA A 428 -1.63 -7.77 10.48
C ALA A 428 -1.82 -6.83 11.67
N ILE A 429 -0.72 -6.45 12.33
CA ILE A 429 -0.68 -5.50 13.45
C ILE A 429 0.17 -4.28 13.08
N CYS A 430 0.17 -3.26 13.95
CA CYS A 430 0.87 -1.99 13.72
C CYS A 430 2.32 -2.19 13.26
N THR A 431 3.07 -3.10 13.89
CA THR A 431 4.49 -3.34 13.58
C THR A 431 4.74 -4.06 12.27
N ASP A 432 3.76 -4.80 11.73
CA ASP A 432 3.89 -5.45 10.42
C ASP A 432 3.91 -4.41 9.28
N CYS A 433 3.29 -3.25 9.53
CA CYS A 433 3.25 -2.13 8.59
C CYS A 433 4.29 -1.04 8.92
N HIS A 434 4.48 -0.68 10.19
CA HIS A 434 5.28 0.46 10.63
C HIS A 434 6.69 0.12 11.14
N ASN A 435 7.07 -1.16 11.17
CA ASN A 435 8.24 -1.70 11.90
C ASN A 435 8.11 -1.57 13.44
N THR A 436 9.02 -2.23 14.16
CA THR A 436 9.01 -2.27 15.63
C THR A 436 9.86 -1.16 16.26
N HIS A 437 11.06 -0.91 15.74
CA HIS A 437 12.01 0.06 16.33
C HIS A 437 12.41 1.18 15.36
N LEU A 438 12.24 0.99 14.05
CA LEU A 438 12.51 2.00 13.02
C LEU A 438 11.20 2.56 12.43
N ILE A 439 10.38 3.16 13.29
CA ILE A 439 9.09 3.75 12.90
C ILE A 439 9.35 5.11 12.24
N LEU A 440 9.33 5.14 10.90
CA LEU A 440 9.60 6.34 10.11
C LEU A 440 8.30 6.97 9.59
N PRO A 441 8.23 8.31 9.46
CA PRO A 441 7.06 8.98 8.90
C PRO A 441 6.83 8.57 7.44
N TYR A 442 5.58 8.58 6.97
CA TYR A 442 5.22 8.15 5.60
C TYR A 442 5.96 8.90 4.49
N LYS A 443 6.40 10.15 4.76
CA LYS A 443 7.16 10.97 3.80
C LYS A 443 8.59 10.48 3.62
N ASP A 444 9.14 9.75 4.60
CA ASP A 444 10.48 9.21 4.51
C ASP A 444 10.51 8.07 3.52
N GLU A 445 11.42 8.12 2.57
CA GLU A 445 11.60 7.13 1.52
C GLU A 445 12.00 5.73 2.03
N ASN A 446 12.63 5.65 3.20
CA ASN A 446 12.99 4.38 3.82
C ASN A 446 11.84 3.81 4.68
N SER A 447 10.74 4.55 4.85
CA SER A 447 9.59 4.07 5.62
C SER A 447 8.86 2.96 4.87
N SER A 448 8.52 1.88 5.58
CA SER A 448 7.69 0.78 5.04
C SER A 448 6.30 1.25 4.63
N ILE A 449 5.79 2.33 5.22
CA ILE A 449 4.50 2.94 4.85
C ILE A 449 4.66 4.12 3.89
N ASN A 450 5.85 4.33 3.32
CA ASN A 450 5.99 5.28 2.21
C ASN A 450 5.19 4.78 1.02
N HIS A 451 4.52 5.68 0.30
CA HIS A 451 3.77 5.38 -0.91
C HIS A 451 4.51 4.41 -1.86
N LYS A 452 5.83 4.59 -2.07
CA LYS A 452 6.61 3.70 -2.95
C LYS A 452 6.81 2.28 -2.41
N ASN A 453 6.73 2.11 -1.09
CA ASN A 453 7.01 0.84 -0.40
C ASN A 453 5.74 0.08 -0.01
N ILE A 454 4.57 0.75 0.02
CA ILE A 454 3.29 0.14 0.45
C ILE A 454 3.00 -1.19 -0.26
N PRO A 455 3.10 -1.32 -1.61
CA PRO A 455 2.88 -2.61 -2.26
C PRO A 455 3.80 -3.71 -1.74
N ALA A 456 5.07 -3.40 -1.48
CA ALA A 456 6.03 -4.36 -0.93
C ALA A 456 5.69 -4.73 0.51
N THR A 457 5.29 -3.75 1.34
CA THR A 457 4.86 -3.97 2.72
C THR A 457 3.64 -4.89 2.80
N CYS A 458 2.61 -4.64 1.99
CA CYS A 458 1.45 -5.52 1.90
C CYS A 458 1.80 -6.91 1.38
N SER A 459 2.83 -7.04 0.52
CA SER A 459 3.25 -8.32 -0.07
C SER A 459 3.81 -9.33 0.92
N ASN A 460 4.21 -8.89 2.12
CA ASN A 460 4.65 -9.77 3.21
C ASN A 460 3.58 -10.81 3.58
N CYS A 461 2.30 -10.42 3.48
CA CYS A 461 1.16 -11.30 3.71
C CYS A 461 0.35 -11.56 2.42
N HIS A 462 0.16 -10.55 1.57
CA HIS A 462 -0.66 -10.62 0.35
C HIS A 462 0.17 -10.89 -0.92
N ARG A 463 1.10 -11.84 -0.85
CA ARG A 463 2.05 -12.11 -1.95
C ARG A 463 1.37 -12.47 -3.28
N GLY A 464 0.24 -13.18 -3.23
CA GLY A 464 -0.56 -13.53 -4.42
C GLY A 464 -1.11 -12.28 -5.11
N ILE A 465 -1.77 -11.41 -4.35
CA ILE A 465 -2.34 -10.15 -4.86
C ILE A 465 -1.24 -9.24 -5.40
N TYR A 466 -0.11 -9.13 -4.69
CA TYR A 466 1.02 -8.36 -5.19
C TYR A 466 1.50 -8.82 -6.57
N LYS A 467 1.54 -10.14 -6.83
CA LYS A 467 1.94 -10.68 -8.15
C LYS A 467 0.98 -10.29 -9.27
N GLU A 468 -0.28 -10.05 -8.97
CA GLU A 468 -1.27 -9.53 -9.93
C GLU A 468 -1.11 -8.01 -10.08
N PHE A 469 -1.01 -7.29 -8.96
CA PHE A 469 -0.87 -5.83 -8.94
C PHE A 469 0.34 -5.32 -9.71
N VAL A 470 1.49 -6.00 -9.63
CA VAL A 470 2.68 -5.59 -10.39
C VAL A 470 2.55 -5.74 -11.91
N LYS A 471 1.54 -6.47 -12.40
CA LYS A 471 1.22 -6.56 -13.83
C LYS A 471 0.27 -5.45 -14.27
N SER A 472 -0.43 -4.83 -13.33
CA SER A 472 -1.39 -3.76 -13.59
C SER A 472 -0.71 -2.52 -14.15
N ILE A 473 -1.45 -1.75 -14.96
CA ILE A 473 -1.03 -0.41 -15.41
C ILE A 473 -0.95 0.60 -14.25
N HIS A 474 -1.54 0.28 -13.10
CA HIS A 474 -1.44 1.08 -11.88
C HIS A 474 -0.13 0.82 -11.11
N PHE A 475 0.72 -0.10 -11.58
CA PHE A 475 2.05 -0.30 -11.04
C PHE A 475 3.11 0.17 -12.04
N SER A 476 4.10 0.93 -11.57
CA SER A 476 5.27 1.32 -12.37
C SER A 476 6.55 1.04 -11.61
N GLN A 477 7.59 0.58 -12.31
CA GLN A 477 8.94 0.44 -11.76
C GLN A 477 9.78 1.73 -11.91
N ASP A 478 9.32 2.71 -12.69
CA ASP A 478 10.04 3.96 -12.97
C ASP A 478 9.70 5.07 -11.98
N ASP A 479 10.70 5.61 -11.28
CA ASP A 479 10.51 6.59 -10.19
C ASP A 479 9.85 7.91 -10.61
N LYS A 480 9.90 8.27 -11.90
CA LYS A 480 9.35 9.54 -12.41
C LYS A 480 7.83 9.54 -12.55
N GLU A 481 7.21 8.38 -12.74
CA GLU A 481 5.75 8.26 -12.92
C GLU A 481 5.04 7.73 -11.64
N LYS A 482 5.79 7.10 -10.73
CA LYS A 482 5.27 6.47 -9.50
C LYS A 482 4.46 7.40 -8.59
N ALA A 483 4.87 8.66 -8.42
CA ALA A 483 4.24 9.58 -7.47
C ALA A 483 2.79 9.98 -7.81
N LYS A 484 2.24 9.54 -8.95
CA LYS A 484 0.86 9.80 -9.37
C LYS A 484 -0.02 8.55 -9.45
N LEU A 485 0.54 7.35 -9.34
CA LEU A 485 -0.23 6.10 -9.47
C LEU A 485 -0.79 5.70 -8.10
N PRO A 486 -1.99 5.09 -8.05
CA PRO A 486 -2.54 4.62 -6.77
C PRO A 486 -1.76 3.39 -6.27
N THR A 487 -1.62 3.26 -4.95
CA THR A 487 -1.11 2.05 -4.29
C THR A 487 -2.24 1.33 -3.55
N CYS A 488 -1.90 0.28 -2.81
CA CYS A 488 -2.89 -0.51 -2.09
C CYS A 488 -3.73 0.34 -1.11
N SER A 489 -3.11 1.35 -0.48
CA SER A 489 -3.76 2.21 0.51
C SER A 489 -4.73 3.24 -0.08
N GLU A 490 -4.55 3.64 -1.33
CA GLU A 490 -5.45 4.57 -2.03
C GLU A 490 -6.72 3.86 -2.50
N CYS A 491 -6.65 2.55 -2.78
CA CYS A 491 -7.83 1.75 -3.14
C CYS A 491 -8.51 1.11 -1.92
N HIS A 492 -7.76 0.85 -0.84
CA HIS A 492 -8.28 0.28 0.41
C HIS A 492 -7.67 0.99 1.62
N SER A 493 -8.48 1.43 2.58
CA SER A 493 -7.94 2.04 3.80
C SER A 493 -7.17 1.04 4.67
N SER A 494 -5.90 1.29 4.96
CA SER A 494 -5.07 0.39 5.80
C SER A 494 -5.56 0.26 7.24
N HIS A 495 -6.21 1.29 7.78
CA HIS A 495 -6.70 1.31 9.17
C HIS A 495 -8.20 1.07 9.30
N THR A 496 -9.01 1.17 8.24
CA THR A 496 -10.49 1.01 8.34
C THR A 496 -11.06 0.06 7.27
N ILE A 497 -10.24 -0.84 6.71
CA ILE A 497 -10.68 -1.78 5.67
C ILE A 497 -11.87 -2.65 6.11
N SER A 498 -12.99 -2.51 5.39
CA SER A 498 -14.20 -3.32 5.58
C SER A 498 -13.98 -4.78 5.18
N PRO A 499 -14.77 -5.74 5.73
CA PRO A 499 -14.68 -7.16 5.32
C PRO A 499 -15.02 -7.38 3.83
N VAL A 500 -14.13 -8.07 3.13
CA VAL A 500 -14.17 -8.27 1.66
C VAL A 500 -15.46 -8.93 1.14
N ALA A 501 -16.10 -9.76 1.97
CA ALA A 501 -17.29 -10.52 1.59
C ALA A 501 -18.61 -9.72 1.73
N GLN A 502 -18.56 -8.49 2.23
CA GLN A 502 -19.76 -7.66 2.40
C GLN A 502 -19.95 -6.72 1.22
N ASP A 503 -21.21 -6.49 0.86
CA ASP A 503 -21.60 -5.52 -0.18
C ASP A 503 -20.95 -4.15 0.05
N LYS A 504 -20.84 -3.72 1.32
CA LYS A 504 -20.19 -2.46 1.73
C LYS A 504 -18.77 -2.31 1.19
N PHE A 505 -17.94 -3.36 1.27
CA PHE A 505 -16.57 -3.32 0.76
C PHE A 505 -16.53 -3.15 -0.76
N VAL A 506 -17.38 -3.89 -1.45
CA VAL A 506 -17.54 -3.79 -2.91
C VAL A 506 -18.00 -2.39 -3.31
N PHE A 507 -18.85 -1.77 -2.46
CA PHE A 507 -19.32 -0.41 -2.68
C PHE A 507 -18.18 0.62 -2.58
N GLU A 508 -17.40 0.53 -1.50
CA GLU A 508 -16.25 1.40 -1.22
C GLU A 508 -15.21 1.37 -2.36
N VAL A 509 -14.84 0.17 -2.84
CA VAL A 509 -13.77 0.00 -3.86
C VAL A 509 -14.15 0.61 -5.20
N THR A 510 -15.41 0.45 -5.63
CA THR A 510 -15.86 1.00 -6.92
C THR A 510 -15.87 2.53 -6.88
N GLU A 511 -16.18 3.14 -5.73
CA GLU A 511 -16.08 4.59 -5.53
C GLU A 511 -14.62 5.06 -5.55
N GLN A 512 -13.69 4.29 -4.99
CA GLN A 512 -12.26 4.65 -5.01
C GLN A 512 -11.72 4.82 -6.43
N CYS A 513 -12.12 3.99 -7.39
CA CYS A 513 -11.76 4.19 -8.79
C CYS A 513 -12.14 5.59 -9.30
N GLY A 514 -13.29 6.11 -8.86
CA GLY A 514 -13.82 7.42 -9.26
C GLY A 514 -13.08 8.61 -8.65
N THR A 515 -12.27 8.42 -7.60
CA THR A 515 -11.47 9.51 -7.01
C THR A 515 -10.40 10.02 -7.99
N CYS A 516 -9.79 9.10 -8.75
CA CYS A 516 -8.85 9.38 -9.83
C CYS A 516 -9.52 9.46 -11.21
N HIS A 517 -10.50 8.60 -11.51
CA HIS A 517 -11.19 8.53 -12.81
C HIS A 517 -12.57 9.21 -12.82
N LYS A 518 -12.65 10.46 -12.36
CA LYS A 518 -13.91 11.19 -12.14
C LYS A 518 -14.85 11.20 -13.35
N ASP A 519 -14.33 11.54 -14.53
CA ASP A 519 -15.16 11.65 -15.74
C ASP A 519 -15.70 10.29 -16.18
N LEU A 520 -14.85 9.26 -16.16
CA LEU A 520 -15.25 7.89 -16.53
C LEU A 520 -16.25 7.30 -15.53
N ALA A 521 -16.04 7.54 -14.23
CA ALA A 521 -16.96 7.11 -13.18
C ALA A 521 -18.33 7.75 -13.37
N THR A 522 -18.39 9.05 -13.66
CA THR A 522 -19.65 9.76 -13.94
C THR A 522 -20.40 9.12 -15.11
N THR A 523 -19.72 8.85 -16.24
CA THR A 523 -20.36 8.18 -17.38
C THR A 523 -20.80 6.74 -17.08
N TYR A 524 -20.05 6.01 -16.25
CA TYR A 524 -20.44 4.68 -15.80
C TYR A 524 -21.72 4.72 -14.95
N PHE A 525 -21.83 5.68 -14.02
CA PHE A 525 -23.02 5.85 -13.18
C PHE A 525 -24.28 6.21 -13.98
N ASP A 526 -24.13 6.78 -15.19
CA ASP A 526 -25.25 7.02 -16.10
C ASP A 526 -25.74 5.77 -16.84
N THR A 527 -24.93 4.70 -16.89
CA THR A 527 -25.32 3.41 -17.48
C THR A 527 -26.34 2.67 -16.63
N MET A 528 -26.95 1.62 -17.20
CA MET A 528 -27.86 0.76 -16.43
C MET A 528 -27.14 0.01 -15.31
N HIS A 529 -25.88 -0.39 -15.50
CA HIS A 529 -25.07 -1.03 -14.46
C HIS A 529 -24.82 -0.08 -13.30
N GLY A 530 -24.35 1.14 -13.60
CA GLY A 530 -24.12 2.19 -12.61
C GLY A 530 -25.38 2.59 -11.85
N LYS A 531 -26.51 2.81 -12.54
CA LYS A 531 -27.80 3.12 -11.91
C LYS A 531 -28.31 2.01 -11.00
N ALA A 532 -28.24 0.75 -11.44
CA ALA A 532 -28.63 -0.38 -10.60
C ALA A 532 -27.73 -0.50 -9.36
N TYR A 533 -26.42 -0.30 -9.55
CA TYR A 533 -25.45 -0.27 -8.48
C TYR A 533 -25.75 0.85 -7.47
N SER A 534 -26.00 2.09 -7.91
CA SER A 534 -26.37 3.21 -7.02
C SER A 534 -27.65 2.96 -6.21
N LEU A 535 -28.57 2.14 -6.74
CA LEU A 535 -29.79 1.71 -6.03
C LEU A 535 -29.55 0.54 -5.07
N GLY A 536 -28.30 0.12 -4.85
CA GLY A 536 -27.94 -0.93 -3.89
C GLY A 536 -27.88 -2.35 -4.48
N TYR A 537 -27.90 -2.50 -5.81
CA TYR A 537 -27.79 -3.83 -6.43
C TYR A 537 -26.32 -4.22 -6.67
N ALA A 538 -25.68 -4.82 -5.66
CA ALA A 538 -24.26 -5.20 -5.68
C ALA A 538 -23.88 -6.21 -6.79
N LYS A 539 -24.86 -6.95 -7.33
CA LYS A 539 -24.68 -7.87 -8.47
C LYS A 539 -24.58 -7.17 -9.82
N ALA A 540 -24.84 -5.86 -9.90
CA ALA A 540 -24.54 -5.10 -11.10
C ALA A 540 -23.03 -5.16 -11.41
N ALA A 541 -22.68 -5.19 -12.69
CA ALA A 541 -21.29 -5.18 -13.13
C ALA A 541 -20.63 -3.85 -12.73
N LYS A 542 -19.47 -3.93 -12.07
CA LYS A 542 -18.68 -2.81 -11.56
C LYS A 542 -17.42 -2.62 -12.40
N CYS A 543 -16.65 -1.58 -12.07
CA CYS A 543 -15.37 -1.31 -12.71
C CYS A 543 -14.45 -2.55 -12.72
N SER A 544 -14.34 -3.24 -11.58
CA SER A 544 -13.47 -4.40 -11.42
C SER A 544 -13.95 -5.65 -12.15
N ASP A 545 -15.27 -5.81 -12.33
CA ASP A 545 -15.84 -6.95 -13.07
C ASP A 545 -15.46 -6.90 -14.56
N CYS A 546 -15.32 -5.69 -15.10
CA CYS A 546 -14.88 -5.47 -16.49
C CYS A 546 -13.35 -5.38 -16.62
N HIS A 547 -12.68 -4.60 -15.77
CA HIS A 547 -11.27 -4.25 -15.92
C HIS A 547 -10.30 -5.18 -15.17
N GLY A 548 -10.78 -5.95 -14.19
CA GLY A 548 -9.94 -6.59 -13.19
C GLY A 548 -9.87 -5.78 -11.89
N ALA A 549 -9.52 -6.44 -10.79
CA ALA A 549 -9.44 -5.81 -9.47
C ALA A 549 -8.00 -5.39 -9.16
N HIS A 550 -7.08 -6.36 -9.19
CA HIS A 550 -5.65 -6.12 -9.00
C HIS A 550 -4.85 -6.34 -10.29
N ASP A 551 -5.45 -6.91 -11.32
CA ASP A 551 -4.86 -7.22 -12.64
C ASP A 551 -5.39 -6.27 -13.73
N ILE A 552 -5.41 -4.95 -13.45
CA ILE A 552 -5.96 -3.95 -14.38
C ILE A 552 -4.99 -3.71 -15.53
N LEU A 553 -5.31 -4.25 -16.71
CA LEU A 553 -4.48 -4.12 -17.91
C LEU A 553 -5.04 -3.06 -18.88
N GLY A 554 -4.14 -2.42 -19.63
CA GLY A 554 -4.52 -1.45 -20.65
C GLY A 554 -5.34 -2.08 -21.77
N VAL A 555 -6.22 -1.32 -22.42
CA VAL A 555 -7.15 -1.83 -23.45
C VAL A 555 -6.44 -2.48 -24.66
N ASN A 556 -5.22 -2.03 -24.96
CA ASN A 556 -4.41 -2.56 -26.06
C ASN A 556 -3.63 -3.83 -25.67
N ASP A 557 -3.63 -4.20 -24.38
CA ASP A 557 -2.99 -5.42 -23.92
C ASP A 557 -3.81 -6.65 -24.36
N PRO A 558 -3.19 -7.67 -24.99
CA PRO A 558 -3.88 -8.88 -25.43
C PRO A 558 -4.61 -9.64 -24.31
N ASP A 559 -4.12 -9.56 -23.07
CA ASP A 559 -4.66 -10.26 -21.92
C ASP A 559 -5.68 -9.41 -21.15
N SER A 560 -5.90 -8.15 -21.55
CA SER A 560 -6.89 -7.28 -20.93
C SER A 560 -8.30 -7.85 -21.09
N LYS A 561 -9.07 -7.87 -19.99
CA LYS A 561 -10.48 -8.31 -19.96
C LYS A 561 -11.38 -7.43 -20.82
N VAL A 562 -11.03 -6.17 -21.02
CA VAL A 562 -11.71 -5.24 -21.93
C VAL A 562 -11.02 -5.12 -23.30
N GLY A 563 -9.97 -5.90 -23.53
CA GLY A 563 -9.29 -5.96 -24.82
C GLY A 563 -10.18 -6.59 -25.90
N PHE A 564 -9.90 -6.27 -27.17
CA PHE A 564 -10.71 -6.68 -28.33
C PHE A 564 -11.01 -8.20 -28.37
N LYS A 565 -10.06 -9.05 -27.96
CA LYS A 565 -10.22 -10.51 -27.96
C LYS A 565 -11.07 -11.05 -26.80
N ASN A 566 -11.08 -10.36 -25.66
CA ASN A 566 -11.64 -10.88 -24.42
C ASN A 566 -12.96 -10.21 -24.03
N VAL A 567 -13.26 -9.01 -24.53
CA VAL A 567 -14.43 -8.21 -24.14
C VAL A 567 -15.76 -8.97 -24.27
N VAL A 568 -15.91 -9.81 -25.31
CA VAL A 568 -17.10 -10.65 -25.46
C VAL A 568 -17.20 -11.66 -24.31
N SER A 569 -16.12 -12.38 -24.00
CA SER A 569 -16.08 -13.34 -22.89
C SER A 569 -16.31 -12.66 -21.53
N THR A 570 -15.85 -11.42 -21.37
CA THR A 570 -16.10 -10.61 -20.17
C THR A 570 -17.57 -10.29 -20.03
N CYS A 571 -18.24 -9.86 -21.10
CA CYS A 571 -19.69 -9.68 -21.09
C CYS A 571 -20.44 -11.00 -20.82
N GLN A 572 -19.95 -12.13 -21.35
CA GLN A 572 -20.58 -13.44 -21.21
C GLN A 572 -20.60 -14.00 -19.77
N GLN A 573 -19.80 -13.44 -18.86
CA GLN A 573 -19.88 -13.80 -17.44
C GLN A 573 -21.26 -13.50 -16.83
N CYS A 574 -21.96 -12.49 -17.36
CA CYS A 574 -23.30 -12.09 -16.92
C CYS A 574 -24.36 -12.15 -18.05
N HIS A 575 -23.93 -12.05 -19.31
CA HIS A 575 -24.78 -12.04 -20.50
C HIS A 575 -24.46 -13.24 -21.39
N GLU A 576 -25.05 -14.40 -21.09
CA GLU A 576 -24.70 -15.70 -21.70
C GLU A 576 -24.68 -15.67 -23.24
N ASN A 577 -25.56 -14.91 -23.90
CA ASN A 577 -25.63 -14.80 -25.37
C ASN A 577 -25.00 -13.51 -25.91
N ALA A 578 -24.11 -12.86 -25.15
CA ALA A 578 -23.35 -11.73 -25.64
C ALA A 578 -22.49 -12.13 -26.84
N ASN A 579 -22.53 -11.29 -27.87
CA ASN A 579 -21.81 -11.45 -29.14
C ASN A 579 -20.94 -10.21 -29.41
N GLU A 580 -20.15 -10.21 -30.48
CA GLU A 580 -19.25 -9.10 -30.83
C GLU A 580 -19.97 -7.75 -30.98
N LYS A 581 -21.16 -7.74 -31.59
CA LYS A 581 -21.94 -6.51 -31.74
C LYS A 581 -22.47 -6.03 -30.40
N PHE A 582 -22.88 -6.94 -29.51
CA PHE A 582 -23.27 -6.62 -28.13
C PHE A 582 -22.13 -5.97 -27.35
N ALA A 583 -20.92 -6.52 -27.46
CA ALA A 583 -19.72 -5.95 -26.83
C ALA A 583 -19.34 -4.57 -27.39
N GLY A 584 -19.90 -4.18 -28.55
CA GLY A 584 -19.85 -2.81 -29.07
C GLY A 584 -20.72 -1.79 -28.30
N TYR A 585 -21.35 -2.18 -27.19
CA TYR A 585 -21.98 -1.26 -26.24
C TYR A 585 -20.95 -0.32 -25.62
N LEU A 586 -21.23 0.99 -25.63
CA LEU A 586 -20.29 1.99 -25.15
C LEU A 586 -20.54 2.29 -23.67
N THR A 587 -19.79 1.65 -22.78
CA THR A 587 -19.95 1.73 -21.31
C THR A 587 -19.52 3.08 -20.71
N HIS A 588 -18.56 3.78 -21.34
CA HIS A 588 -18.06 5.08 -20.89
C HIS A 588 -18.34 6.20 -21.92
N ALA A 589 -19.42 6.06 -22.69
CA ALA A 589 -19.81 7.08 -23.64
C ALA A 589 -20.57 8.23 -22.98
N THR A 590 -20.35 9.44 -23.50
CA THR A 590 -21.05 10.65 -23.08
C THR A 590 -21.64 11.36 -24.30
N HIS A 591 -22.77 12.01 -24.10
CA HIS A 591 -23.42 12.85 -25.11
C HIS A 591 -22.83 14.27 -25.15
N HIS A 592 -21.84 14.60 -24.31
CA HIS A 592 -21.16 15.92 -24.33
C HIS A 592 -20.04 16.01 -25.37
N ASP A 593 -19.47 14.89 -25.80
CA ASP A 593 -18.38 14.86 -26.77
C ASP A 593 -18.91 14.59 -28.19
N ARG A 594 -19.09 15.67 -28.96
CA ARG A 594 -19.56 15.61 -30.35
C ARG A 594 -18.57 14.95 -31.32
N VAL A 595 -17.28 14.92 -30.98
CA VAL A 595 -16.23 14.40 -31.87
C VAL A 595 -16.13 12.89 -31.70
N LYS A 596 -16.08 12.43 -30.44
CA LYS A 596 -15.95 11.00 -30.12
C LYS A 596 -17.28 10.25 -30.24
N TYR A 597 -18.39 10.88 -29.89
CA TYR A 597 -19.71 10.24 -29.86
C TYR A 597 -20.81 11.07 -30.57
N PRO A 598 -20.66 11.35 -31.89
CA PRO A 598 -21.56 12.23 -32.63
C PRO A 598 -23.03 11.77 -32.59
N ILE A 599 -23.27 10.46 -32.74
CA ILE A 599 -24.64 9.90 -32.75
C ILE A 599 -25.35 10.14 -31.42
N LEU A 600 -24.65 9.95 -30.29
CA LEU A 600 -25.22 10.15 -28.96
C LEU A 600 -25.46 11.63 -28.68
N PHE A 601 -24.53 12.49 -29.09
CA PHE A 601 -24.68 13.95 -28.99
C PHE A 601 -25.95 14.42 -29.70
N TYR A 602 -26.13 14.09 -30.98
CA TYR A 602 -27.29 14.55 -31.75
C TYR A 602 -28.60 13.92 -31.27
N THR A 603 -28.58 12.65 -30.85
CA THR A 603 -29.76 11.98 -30.28
C THR A 603 -30.22 12.70 -29.01
N TYR A 604 -29.31 12.97 -28.08
CA TYR A 604 -29.62 13.64 -26.83
C TYR A 604 -30.17 15.05 -27.06
N TRP A 605 -29.51 15.86 -27.90
CA TRP A 605 -29.96 17.20 -28.19
C TRP A 605 -31.31 17.23 -28.91
N PHE A 606 -31.55 16.29 -29.83
CA PHE A 606 -32.86 16.14 -30.46
C PHE A 606 -33.96 15.84 -29.43
N MET A 607 -33.75 14.86 -28.56
CA MET A 607 -34.73 14.50 -27.51
C MET A 607 -34.94 15.63 -26.51
N THR A 608 -33.86 16.31 -26.11
CA THR A 608 -33.92 17.45 -25.19
C THR A 608 -34.65 18.64 -25.82
N SER A 609 -34.36 18.99 -27.07
CA SER A 609 -35.07 20.04 -27.80
C SER A 609 -36.54 19.70 -28.00
N LEU A 610 -36.88 18.43 -28.29
CA LEU A 610 -38.25 17.97 -28.35
C LEU A 610 -38.96 18.16 -27.00
N LEU A 611 -38.32 17.75 -25.90
CA LEU A 611 -38.85 17.90 -24.55
C LEU A 611 -39.11 19.36 -24.20
N ILE A 612 -38.10 20.22 -24.33
CA ILE A 612 -38.22 21.66 -24.03
C ILE A 612 -39.27 22.32 -24.94
N GLY A 613 -39.30 21.96 -26.23
CA GLY A 613 -40.27 22.49 -27.19
C GLY A 613 -41.72 22.14 -26.82
N VAL A 614 -41.99 20.87 -26.47
CA VAL A 614 -43.32 20.41 -26.08
C VAL A 614 -43.74 21.07 -24.77
N PHE A 615 -42.92 21.04 -23.72
CA PHE A 615 -43.26 21.68 -22.44
C PHE A 615 -43.38 23.19 -22.54
N GLY A 616 -42.53 23.85 -23.33
CA GLY A 616 -42.61 25.29 -23.57
C GLY A 616 -43.92 25.67 -24.26
N PHE A 617 -44.28 24.96 -25.33
CA PHE A 617 -45.51 25.21 -26.08
C PHE A 617 -46.75 24.95 -25.22
N PHE A 618 -46.87 23.76 -24.61
CA PHE A 618 -48.06 23.40 -23.83
C PHE A 618 -48.11 24.08 -22.47
N GLY A 619 -46.97 24.45 -21.89
CA GLY A 619 -46.89 25.26 -20.68
C GLY A 619 -47.43 26.66 -20.91
N VAL A 620 -46.97 27.34 -21.96
CA VAL A 620 -47.51 28.66 -22.35
C VAL A 620 -48.99 28.57 -22.70
N HIS A 621 -49.38 27.54 -23.46
CA HIS A 621 -50.78 27.29 -23.80
C HIS A 621 -51.67 27.13 -22.56
N THR A 622 -51.23 26.33 -21.58
CA THR A 622 -51.91 26.11 -20.30
C THR A 622 -52.02 27.40 -19.48
N LEU A 623 -50.93 28.18 -19.41
CA LEU A 623 -50.91 29.46 -18.70
C LEU A 623 -51.85 30.50 -19.33
N LEU A 624 -51.93 30.56 -20.67
CA LEU A 624 -52.85 31.44 -21.38
C LEU A 624 -54.32 31.01 -21.20
N TRP A 625 -54.56 29.72 -21.00
CA TRP A 625 -55.89 29.19 -20.74
C TRP A 625 -56.41 29.58 -19.35
N LEU A 626 -55.54 29.52 -18.33
CA LEU A 626 -55.92 29.60 -16.92
C LEU A 626 -56.82 30.81 -16.55
N PRO A 627 -56.51 32.07 -16.96
CA PRO A 627 -57.34 33.23 -16.62
C PRO A 627 -58.77 33.13 -17.16
N ARG A 628 -58.91 32.58 -18.37
CA ARG A 628 -60.21 32.39 -19.02
C ARG A 628 -61.03 31.31 -18.34
N SER A 629 -60.39 30.21 -17.96
CA SER A 629 -61.08 29.12 -17.26
C SER A 629 -61.51 29.51 -15.85
N ILE A 630 -60.69 30.29 -15.12
CA ILE A 630 -61.09 30.84 -13.81
C ILE A 630 -62.28 31.78 -13.96
N ARG A 631 -62.24 32.70 -14.94
CA ARG A 631 -63.37 33.60 -15.20
C ARG A 631 -64.65 32.82 -15.52
N HIS A 632 -64.56 31.82 -16.38
CA HIS A 632 -65.70 30.98 -16.75
C HIS A 632 -66.22 30.17 -15.57
N MET A 633 -65.36 29.63 -14.71
CA MET A 633 -65.75 28.97 -13.45
C MET A 633 -66.49 29.92 -12.51
N LEU A 634 -66.01 31.15 -12.34
CA LEU A 634 -66.68 32.17 -11.52
C LEU A 634 -68.05 32.55 -12.08
N GLU A 635 -68.18 32.67 -13.41
CA GLU A 635 -69.46 32.90 -14.10
C GLU A 635 -70.42 31.71 -13.91
N ARG A 636 -69.92 30.47 -13.98
CA ARG A 636 -70.68 29.25 -13.69
C ARG A 636 -71.12 29.17 -12.23
N LYS A 637 -70.27 29.52 -11.26
CA LYS A 637 -70.63 29.52 -9.84
C LYS A 637 -71.75 30.52 -9.53
N LYS A 638 -71.72 31.69 -10.18
CA LYS A 638 -72.78 32.71 -10.08
C LYS A 638 -74.12 32.27 -10.71
N THR A 639 -74.09 31.45 -11.75
CA THR A 639 -75.29 30.98 -12.48
C THR A 639 -75.83 29.65 -11.94
N SER A 640 -74.98 28.79 -11.38
CA SER A 640 -75.32 27.45 -10.86
C SER A 640 -76.05 27.47 -9.52
N GLU A 641 -76.00 28.56 -8.74
CA GLU A 641 -76.87 28.72 -7.55
C GLU A 641 -78.36 28.86 -7.92
N ALA A 642 -78.67 29.11 -9.20
CA ALA A 642 -80.04 29.36 -9.66
C ALA A 642 -80.80 28.12 -10.17
N HIS A 643 -80.16 26.99 -10.52
CA HIS A 643 -80.85 25.83 -11.13
C HIS A 643 -80.26 24.47 -10.71
N LYS A 644 -81.02 23.67 -9.95
CA LYS A 644 -80.78 22.23 -9.74
C LYS A 644 -81.99 21.41 -10.23
N PRO A 645 -81.99 20.85 -11.46
CA PRO A 645 -83.00 19.89 -11.84
C PRO A 645 -82.63 18.49 -11.36
N ASP A 646 -83.61 17.81 -10.77
CA ASP A 646 -83.47 16.51 -10.09
C ASP A 646 -83.44 15.29 -11.05
N ALA A 647 -83.46 15.52 -12.36
CA ALA A 647 -83.38 14.50 -13.40
C ALA A 647 -82.36 14.89 -14.48
N THR A 648 -81.12 14.44 -14.30
CA THR A 648 -80.03 14.67 -15.26
C THR A 648 -80.13 13.65 -16.38
N VAL A 649 -80.45 14.13 -17.59
CA VAL A 649 -80.30 13.35 -18.82
C VAL A 649 -78.80 13.28 -19.13
N TYR A 650 -78.27 12.09 -19.40
CA TYR A 650 -76.86 11.91 -19.72
C TYR A 650 -76.66 11.53 -21.18
N VAL A 651 -75.56 11.95 -21.79
CA VAL A 651 -75.08 11.47 -23.09
C VAL A 651 -73.98 10.43 -22.84
N ARG A 652 -74.07 9.27 -23.51
CA ARG A 652 -73.02 8.24 -23.49
C ARG A 652 -71.85 8.66 -24.39
N ARG A 653 -70.76 9.12 -23.78
CA ARG A 653 -69.53 9.55 -24.49
C ARG A 653 -68.56 8.39 -24.75
N PHE A 654 -68.35 7.52 -23.77
CA PHE A 654 -67.38 6.41 -23.84
C PHE A 654 -68.05 5.03 -23.67
N SER A 655 -67.61 4.06 -24.48
CA SER A 655 -68.03 2.66 -24.38
C SER A 655 -67.36 1.94 -23.21
N THR A 656 -67.91 0.80 -22.77
CA THR A 656 -67.29 -0.01 -21.70
C THR A 656 -65.88 -0.49 -22.07
N ALA A 657 -65.65 -0.91 -23.30
CA ALA A 657 -64.32 -1.34 -23.77
C ALA A 657 -63.28 -0.20 -23.65
N GLN A 658 -63.63 1.02 -24.05
CA GLN A 658 -62.75 2.19 -23.93
C GLN A 658 -62.41 2.52 -22.47
N ARG A 659 -63.39 2.44 -21.57
CA ARG A 659 -63.20 2.70 -20.14
C ARG A 659 -62.30 1.67 -19.47
N VAL A 660 -62.52 0.39 -19.76
CA VAL A 660 -61.68 -0.69 -19.24
C VAL A 660 -60.26 -0.56 -19.78
N THR A 661 -60.09 -0.27 -21.07
CA THR A 661 -58.79 0.01 -21.68
C THR A 661 -58.08 1.15 -20.95
N HIS A 662 -58.80 2.25 -20.66
CA HIS A 662 -58.24 3.38 -19.93
C HIS A 662 -57.82 3.02 -18.50
N ILE A 663 -58.55 2.15 -17.79
CA ILE A 663 -58.14 1.66 -16.46
C ILE A 663 -56.81 0.90 -16.56
N PHE A 664 -56.65 0.03 -17.57
CA PHE A 664 -55.37 -0.65 -17.80
C PHE A 664 -54.25 0.33 -18.16
N VAL A 665 -54.53 1.37 -18.96
CA VAL A 665 -53.59 2.44 -19.25
C VAL A 665 -53.14 3.14 -17.95
N ILE A 666 -54.07 3.55 -17.08
CA ILE A 666 -53.73 4.20 -15.80
C ILE A 666 -52.84 3.28 -14.96
N ILE A 667 -53.25 2.04 -14.72
CA ILE A 667 -52.53 1.13 -13.81
C ILE A 667 -51.12 0.84 -14.33
N SER A 668 -51.00 0.50 -15.62
CA SER A 668 -49.69 0.21 -16.22
C SER A 668 -48.81 1.45 -16.31
N PHE A 669 -49.35 2.61 -16.69
CA PHE A 669 -48.59 3.84 -16.81
C PHE A 669 -48.06 4.32 -15.46
N LEU A 670 -48.89 4.32 -14.40
CA LEU A 670 -48.43 4.68 -13.05
C LEU A 670 -47.31 3.75 -12.58
N LEU A 671 -47.45 2.44 -12.81
CA LEU A 671 -46.42 1.47 -12.43
C LEU A 671 -45.12 1.65 -13.23
N LEU A 672 -45.22 1.91 -14.54
CA LEU A 672 -44.07 2.23 -15.41
C LEU A 672 -43.39 3.55 -15.01
N ALA A 673 -44.17 4.57 -14.65
CA ALA A 673 -43.68 5.87 -14.22
C ALA A 673 -42.92 5.74 -12.89
N LEU A 674 -43.50 5.09 -11.88
CA LEU A 674 -42.87 4.91 -10.58
C LEU A 674 -41.56 4.10 -10.68
N THR A 675 -41.59 2.98 -11.38
CA THR A 675 -40.38 2.13 -11.55
C THR A 675 -39.35 2.76 -12.48
N GLY A 676 -39.77 3.43 -13.56
CA GLY A 676 -38.90 4.08 -14.53
C GLY A 676 -38.23 5.34 -14.01
N MET A 677 -38.95 6.20 -13.28
CA MET A 677 -38.40 7.42 -12.69
C MET A 677 -37.42 7.10 -11.55
N ALA A 678 -37.68 6.05 -10.76
CA ALA A 678 -36.73 5.58 -9.76
C ALA A 678 -35.37 5.21 -10.40
N ILE A 679 -35.36 4.54 -11.55
CA ILE A 679 -34.11 4.22 -12.26
C ILE A 679 -33.49 5.47 -12.92
N LYS A 680 -34.30 6.36 -13.51
CA LYS A 680 -33.79 7.58 -14.15
C LYS A 680 -33.02 8.46 -13.17
N PHE A 681 -33.53 8.57 -11.93
CA PHE A 681 -32.97 9.38 -10.86
C PHE A 681 -32.31 8.54 -9.77
N ALA A 682 -31.63 7.45 -10.14
CA ALA A 682 -31.04 6.46 -9.24
C ALA A 682 -30.13 7.01 -8.13
N THR A 683 -29.51 8.18 -8.34
CA THR A 683 -28.64 8.84 -7.35
C THR A 683 -29.41 9.64 -6.30
N MET A 684 -30.72 9.83 -6.47
CA MET A 684 -31.55 10.60 -5.54
C MET A 684 -32.05 9.72 -4.38
N PRO A 685 -32.11 10.23 -3.14
CA PRO A 685 -32.53 9.43 -1.97
C PRO A 685 -33.94 8.83 -2.10
N TRP A 686 -34.88 9.57 -2.71
CA TRP A 686 -36.26 9.10 -2.90
C TRP A 686 -36.33 7.91 -3.87
N ALA A 687 -35.43 7.82 -4.84
CA ALA A 687 -35.41 6.74 -5.83
C ALA A 687 -35.03 5.40 -5.18
N LYS A 688 -34.07 5.43 -4.26
CA LYS A 688 -33.71 4.27 -3.44
C LYS A 688 -34.90 3.83 -2.59
N PHE A 689 -35.51 4.75 -1.85
CA PHE A 689 -36.71 4.46 -1.04
C PHE A 689 -37.84 3.82 -1.86
N MET A 690 -38.13 4.37 -3.04
CA MET A 690 -39.14 3.80 -3.95
C MET A 690 -38.76 2.40 -4.44
N THR A 691 -37.49 2.18 -4.75
CA THR A 691 -36.99 0.87 -5.19
C THR A 691 -37.09 -0.17 -4.07
N ASP A 692 -36.80 0.22 -2.83
CA ASP A 692 -36.91 -0.64 -1.65
C ASP A 692 -38.37 -1.04 -1.38
N ILE A 693 -39.34 -0.12 -1.58
CA ILE A 693 -40.78 -0.44 -1.49
C ILE A 693 -41.17 -1.57 -2.45
N PHE A 694 -40.61 -1.57 -3.66
CA PHE A 694 -40.88 -2.63 -4.64
C PHE A 694 -40.14 -3.95 -4.36
N GLY A 695 -39.28 -4.01 -3.34
CA GLY A 695 -38.46 -5.18 -3.00
C GLY A 695 -37.07 -5.18 -3.65
N GLY A 696 -36.53 -4.01 -3.99
CA GLY A 696 -35.21 -3.83 -4.60
C GLY A 696 -35.23 -3.76 -6.12
N VAL A 697 -34.05 -3.53 -6.72
CA VAL A 697 -33.89 -3.27 -8.17
C VAL A 697 -34.45 -4.40 -9.04
N HIS A 698 -34.22 -5.67 -8.65
CA HIS A 698 -34.69 -6.82 -9.41
C HIS A 698 -36.23 -6.88 -9.47
N ALA A 699 -36.90 -6.67 -8.33
CA ALA A 699 -38.34 -6.70 -8.23
C ALA A 699 -38.98 -5.49 -8.93
N ALA A 700 -38.43 -4.28 -8.75
CA ALA A 700 -38.85 -3.08 -9.48
C ALA A 700 -38.78 -3.30 -11.00
N GLY A 701 -37.71 -3.91 -11.50
CA GLY A 701 -37.57 -4.28 -12.92
C GLY A 701 -38.60 -5.33 -13.38
N LEU A 702 -38.98 -6.28 -12.52
CA LEU A 702 -40.06 -7.23 -12.82
C LEU A 702 -41.41 -6.52 -12.96
N PHE A 703 -41.76 -5.66 -12.01
CA PHE A 703 -43.00 -4.86 -12.07
C PHE A 703 -43.04 -3.95 -13.30
N HIS A 704 -41.92 -3.33 -13.66
CA HIS A 704 -41.80 -2.52 -14.87
C HIS A 704 -42.14 -3.35 -16.13
N ARG A 705 -41.61 -4.57 -16.23
CA ARG A 705 -41.86 -5.49 -17.36
C ARG A 705 -43.29 -6.00 -17.40
N ILE A 706 -43.90 -6.32 -16.26
CA ILE A 706 -45.32 -6.70 -16.18
C ILE A 706 -46.19 -5.56 -16.69
N ALA A 707 -45.92 -4.33 -16.24
CA ALA A 707 -46.63 -3.15 -16.71
C ALA A 707 -46.45 -2.92 -18.21
N ALA A 708 -45.23 -3.11 -18.74
CA ALA A 708 -44.96 -3.03 -20.17
C ALA A 708 -45.75 -4.06 -20.99
N ILE A 709 -45.90 -5.31 -20.51
CA ILE A 709 -46.73 -6.33 -21.16
C ILE A 709 -48.19 -5.89 -21.22
N ILE A 710 -48.73 -5.33 -20.14
CA ILE A 710 -50.09 -4.76 -20.12
C ILE A 710 -50.20 -3.64 -21.17
N THR A 711 -49.17 -2.79 -21.27
CA THR A 711 -49.08 -1.73 -22.27
C THR A 711 -49.11 -2.24 -23.71
N PHE A 712 -48.27 -3.22 -24.04
CA PHE A 712 -48.30 -3.86 -25.36
C PHE A 712 -49.65 -4.54 -25.64
N GLY A 713 -50.25 -5.16 -24.62
CA GLY A 713 -51.55 -5.82 -24.71
C GLY A 713 -52.67 -4.85 -25.09
N TYR A 714 -52.82 -3.74 -24.36
CA TYR A 714 -53.86 -2.76 -24.69
C TYR A 714 -53.55 -2.02 -26.01
N PHE A 715 -52.28 -1.78 -26.33
CA PHE A 715 -51.89 -1.12 -27.58
C PHE A 715 -52.24 -1.99 -28.79
N GLY A 716 -51.93 -3.29 -28.72
CA GLY A 716 -52.33 -4.28 -29.72
C GLY A 716 -53.85 -4.41 -29.83
N PHE A 717 -54.56 -4.47 -28.70
CA PHE A 717 -56.03 -4.46 -28.68
C PHE A 717 -56.60 -3.21 -29.34
N HIS A 718 -56.01 -2.04 -29.08
CA HIS A 718 -56.45 -0.77 -29.66
C HIS A 718 -56.25 -0.75 -31.18
N ILE A 719 -55.08 -1.14 -31.68
CA ILE A 719 -54.81 -1.29 -33.13
C ILE A 719 -55.82 -2.25 -33.77
N TYR A 720 -56.04 -3.41 -33.15
CA TYR A 720 -57.01 -4.40 -33.62
C TYR A 720 -58.43 -3.82 -33.67
N SER A 721 -58.83 -3.06 -32.64
CA SER A 721 -60.14 -2.41 -32.58
C SER A 721 -60.33 -1.36 -33.70
N LEU A 722 -59.28 -0.61 -34.04
CA LEU A 722 -59.29 0.36 -35.13
C LEU A 722 -59.41 -0.34 -36.50
N ILE A 723 -58.70 -1.45 -36.70
CA ILE A 723 -58.79 -2.26 -37.93
C ILE A 723 -60.21 -2.80 -38.10
N ILE A 724 -60.83 -3.33 -37.04
CA ILE A 724 -62.22 -3.78 -37.08
C ILE A 724 -63.18 -2.62 -37.38
N LEU A 725 -63.02 -1.48 -36.70
CA LEU A 725 -63.89 -0.33 -36.88
C LEU A 725 -63.84 0.19 -38.33
N LYS A 726 -62.64 0.23 -38.91
CA LYS A 726 -62.42 0.57 -40.32
C LYS A 726 -63.14 -0.43 -41.25
N ARG A 727 -62.99 -1.74 -40.99
CA ARG A 727 -63.68 -2.79 -41.76
C ARG A 727 -65.20 -2.65 -41.69
N LYS A 728 -65.77 -2.36 -40.51
CA LYS A 728 -67.21 -2.13 -40.31
C LYS A 728 -67.72 -0.89 -41.04
N ARG A 729 -66.96 0.21 -41.02
CA ARG A 729 -67.33 1.48 -41.67
C ARG A 729 -67.13 1.47 -43.20
N LYS A 730 -66.46 0.46 -43.77
CA LYS A 730 -66.19 0.31 -45.21
C LYS A 730 -65.60 1.57 -45.89
N VAL A 731 -64.78 2.33 -45.17
CA VAL A 731 -64.11 3.54 -45.68
C VAL A 731 -62.65 3.28 -46.07
N SER A 732 -62.10 4.12 -46.95
CA SER A 732 -60.65 4.11 -47.26
C SER A 732 -59.81 4.52 -46.06
N TRP A 733 -58.53 4.14 -46.02
CA TRP A 733 -57.62 4.50 -44.92
C TRP A 733 -57.47 6.01 -44.73
N ILE A 734 -57.33 6.75 -45.83
CA ILE A 734 -57.22 8.22 -45.79
C ILE A 734 -58.48 8.84 -45.19
N LYS A 735 -59.66 8.40 -45.62
CA LYS A 735 -60.94 8.91 -45.10
C LYS A 735 -61.18 8.50 -43.65
N PHE A 736 -60.73 7.31 -43.24
CA PHE A 736 -60.82 6.86 -41.84
C PHE A 736 -59.94 7.72 -40.92
N ILE A 737 -58.67 7.91 -41.31
CA ILE A 737 -57.67 8.62 -40.51
C ILE A 737 -57.95 10.12 -40.47
N PHE A 738 -58.36 10.76 -41.56
CA PHE A 738 -58.52 12.23 -41.61
C PHE A 738 -59.97 12.72 -41.54
N SER A 739 -60.93 11.86 -41.15
CA SER A 739 -62.33 12.29 -40.96
C SER A 739 -62.51 13.26 -39.78
N SER A 740 -63.61 14.03 -39.79
CA SER A 740 -63.96 14.97 -38.71
C SER A 740 -64.09 14.32 -37.34
N GLY A 741 -64.57 13.07 -37.27
CA GLY A 741 -64.69 12.27 -36.05
C GLY A 741 -63.45 11.42 -35.70
N SER A 742 -62.34 11.58 -36.42
CA SER A 742 -61.09 10.86 -36.17
C SER A 742 -60.29 11.46 -35.01
N LEU A 743 -59.43 10.64 -34.41
CA LEU A 743 -58.46 11.03 -33.37
C LEU A 743 -57.16 11.60 -33.96
N MET A 744 -57.01 11.64 -35.29
CA MET A 744 -55.86 12.25 -35.96
C MET A 744 -56.15 13.69 -36.42
N PHE A 745 -55.09 14.47 -36.56
CA PHE A 745 -55.13 15.87 -36.96
C PHE A 745 -55.67 16.07 -38.37
N ASN A 746 -56.48 17.11 -38.55
CA ASN A 746 -57.02 17.56 -39.83
C ASN A 746 -57.06 19.11 -39.90
N LEU A 747 -57.44 19.67 -41.05
CA LEU A 747 -57.43 21.12 -41.27
C LEU A 747 -58.36 21.91 -40.32
N GLN A 748 -59.38 21.26 -39.74
CA GLN A 748 -60.26 21.90 -38.77
C GLN A 748 -59.53 22.16 -37.45
N ASP A 749 -58.55 21.33 -37.08
CA ASP A 749 -57.78 21.50 -35.85
C ASP A 749 -56.93 22.77 -35.89
N ILE A 750 -56.37 23.12 -37.05
CA ILE A 750 -55.61 24.37 -37.25
C ILE A 750 -56.54 25.59 -37.11
N LYS A 751 -57.77 25.51 -37.64
CA LYS A 751 -58.79 26.56 -37.48
C LYS A 751 -59.20 26.70 -36.02
N ASP A 752 -59.46 25.59 -35.34
CA ASP A 752 -59.87 25.56 -33.94
C ASP A 752 -58.72 26.07 -33.04
N PHE A 753 -57.46 25.74 -33.33
CA PHE A 753 -56.28 26.29 -32.65
C PHE A 753 -56.18 27.81 -32.81
N GLY A 754 -56.23 28.32 -34.04
CA GLY A 754 -56.18 29.77 -34.29
C GLY A 754 -57.33 30.53 -33.64
N ALA A 755 -58.54 29.96 -33.64
CA ALA A 755 -59.68 30.51 -32.93
C ALA A 755 -59.48 30.50 -31.40
N THR A 756 -58.83 29.45 -30.86
CA THR A 756 -58.52 29.36 -29.43
C THR A 756 -57.50 30.42 -29.01
N ILE A 757 -56.46 30.66 -29.81
CA ILE A 757 -55.48 31.73 -29.54
C ILE A 757 -56.18 33.09 -29.54
N LYS A 758 -57.06 33.38 -30.51
CA LYS A 758 -57.87 34.60 -30.52
C LYS A 758 -58.73 34.71 -29.26
N TRP A 759 -59.33 33.60 -28.82
CA TRP A 759 -60.14 33.56 -27.59
C TRP A 759 -59.31 33.83 -26.33
N PHE A 760 -58.10 33.28 -26.21
CA PHE A 760 -57.19 33.56 -25.08
C PHE A 760 -56.96 35.06 -24.90
N PHE A 761 -56.62 35.76 -25.99
CA PHE A 761 -56.40 37.21 -25.99
C PHE A 761 -57.67 38.06 -26.07
N GLY A 762 -58.86 37.44 -26.12
CA GLY A 762 -60.15 38.15 -26.16
C GLY A 762 -60.54 38.74 -27.49
N ALA A 763 -59.82 38.41 -28.56
CA ALA A 763 -60.09 38.82 -29.92
C ALA A 763 -61.16 37.96 -30.63
N GLY A 764 -61.84 37.04 -29.92
CA GLY A 764 -62.89 36.19 -30.48
C GLY A 764 -63.67 35.36 -29.44
N PRO A 765 -64.82 34.78 -29.83
CA PRO A 765 -65.62 33.91 -28.98
C PRO A 765 -64.94 32.54 -28.76
N ARG A 766 -65.39 31.80 -27.73
CA ARG A 766 -64.93 30.42 -27.47
C ARG A 766 -65.20 29.56 -28.71
N PRO A 767 -64.22 28.79 -29.23
CA PRO A 767 -64.44 27.98 -30.43
C PRO A 767 -65.52 26.93 -30.21
N LYS A 768 -66.34 26.69 -31.24
CA LYS A 768 -67.34 25.61 -31.23
C LYS A 768 -66.66 24.26 -31.42
N TYR A 769 -66.15 23.65 -30.36
CA TYR A 769 -65.41 22.39 -30.47
C TYR A 769 -66.30 21.21 -30.91
N GLY A 770 -65.71 20.29 -31.69
CA GLY A 770 -66.33 19.02 -32.11
C GLY A 770 -66.04 17.88 -31.14
N ARG A 771 -66.28 16.64 -31.61
CA ARG A 771 -66.14 15.42 -30.80
C ARG A 771 -64.80 15.29 -30.08
N TRP A 772 -63.74 15.62 -30.80
CA TRP A 772 -62.37 15.68 -30.27
C TRP A 772 -61.83 17.08 -30.51
N THR A 773 -61.25 17.68 -29.47
CA THR A 773 -60.52 18.94 -29.60
C THR A 773 -59.11 18.69 -30.11
N TYR A 774 -58.45 19.73 -30.63
CA TYR A 774 -57.08 19.57 -31.13
C TYR A 774 -56.09 19.14 -30.04
N TRP A 775 -56.29 19.54 -28.78
CA TRP A 775 -55.45 19.09 -27.66
C TRP A 775 -55.77 17.65 -27.23
N GLU A 776 -57.04 17.21 -27.25
CA GLU A 776 -57.35 15.79 -26.99
C GLU A 776 -56.78 14.87 -28.08
N LYS A 777 -56.76 15.33 -29.34
CA LYS A 777 -56.09 14.63 -30.44
C LYS A 777 -54.58 14.60 -30.23
N PHE A 778 -54.00 15.69 -29.73
CA PHE A 778 -52.59 15.72 -29.35
C PHE A 778 -52.29 14.76 -28.21
N ASP A 779 -53.07 14.75 -27.12
CA ASP A 779 -52.93 13.81 -26.01
C ASP A 779 -52.96 12.37 -26.52
N TYR A 780 -53.92 12.04 -27.39
CA TYR A 780 -54.00 10.72 -28.02
C TYR A 780 -52.78 10.41 -28.89
N PHE A 781 -52.37 11.34 -29.76
CA PHE A 781 -51.24 11.16 -30.67
C PHE A 781 -49.93 10.99 -29.91
N ALA A 782 -49.68 11.85 -28.91
CA ALA A 782 -48.50 11.82 -28.06
C ALA A 782 -48.38 10.48 -27.33
N VAL A 783 -49.47 9.97 -26.75
CA VAL A 783 -49.45 8.64 -26.09
C VAL A 783 -49.33 7.51 -27.12
N PHE A 784 -50.06 7.56 -28.24
CA PHE A 784 -50.03 6.50 -29.25
C PHE A 784 -48.63 6.34 -29.87
N TRP A 785 -48.00 7.46 -30.23
CA TRP A 785 -46.64 7.51 -30.76
C TRP A 785 -45.60 7.22 -29.68
N GLY A 786 -45.77 7.80 -28.49
CA GLY A 786 -44.89 7.58 -27.35
C GLY A 786 -44.82 6.12 -26.95
N VAL A 787 -45.95 5.40 -26.89
CA VAL A 787 -45.98 3.95 -26.63
C VAL A 787 -45.20 3.15 -27.69
N ALA A 788 -45.23 3.56 -28.96
CA ALA A 788 -44.46 2.91 -30.01
C ALA A 788 -42.95 3.14 -29.84
N ILE A 789 -42.52 4.38 -29.55
CA ILE A 789 -41.11 4.74 -29.35
C ILE A 789 -40.54 4.11 -28.07
N ILE A 790 -41.21 4.33 -26.93
CA ILE A 790 -40.78 3.80 -25.64
C ILE A 790 -40.87 2.26 -25.61
N GLY A 791 -41.86 1.69 -26.30
CA GLY A 791 -42.03 0.26 -26.45
C GLY A 791 -40.89 -0.37 -27.25
N LEU A 792 -40.56 0.18 -28.43
CA LEU A 792 -39.47 -0.34 -29.26
C LEU A 792 -38.11 -0.19 -28.57
N SER A 793 -37.81 1.00 -28.03
CA SER A 793 -36.57 1.23 -27.28
C SER A 793 -36.49 0.37 -26.01
N GLY A 794 -37.62 0.11 -25.36
CA GLY A 794 -37.74 -0.79 -24.21
C GLY A 794 -37.46 -2.25 -24.56
N LEU A 795 -37.95 -2.73 -25.71
CA LEU A 795 -37.65 -4.09 -26.21
C LEU A 795 -36.17 -4.27 -26.52
N ILE A 796 -35.51 -3.27 -27.12
CA ILE A 796 -34.06 -3.29 -27.35
C ILE A 796 -33.31 -3.41 -26.03
N LYS A 797 -33.75 -2.70 -24.98
CA LYS A 797 -33.13 -2.77 -23.64
C LYS A 797 -33.47 -4.06 -22.88
N TRP A 798 -34.64 -4.66 -23.12
CA TRP A 798 -35.06 -5.89 -22.46
C TRP A 798 -34.34 -7.10 -23.04
N TYR A 799 -34.18 -7.16 -24.37
CA TYR A 799 -33.49 -8.26 -25.06
C TYR A 799 -32.28 -7.78 -25.86
N PRO A 800 -31.28 -7.14 -25.23
CA PRO A 800 -30.19 -6.50 -25.95
C PRO A 800 -29.31 -7.52 -26.69
N GLU A 801 -29.09 -8.71 -26.13
CA GLU A 801 -28.37 -9.82 -26.77
C GLU A 801 -29.04 -10.25 -28.08
N TYR A 802 -30.39 -10.32 -28.11
CA TYR A 802 -31.14 -10.67 -29.31
C TYR A 802 -31.11 -9.56 -30.37
N PHE A 803 -31.39 -8.32 -29.98
CA PHE A 803 -31.46 -7.20 -30.93
C PHE A 803 -30.09 -6.86 -31.52
N THR A 804 -29.00 -7.16 -30.82
CA THR A 804 -27.64 -6.90 -31.32
C THR A 804 -27.14 -7.90 -32.37
N TYR A 805 -27.85 -9.01 -32.61
CA TYR A 805 -27.60 -9.78 -33.83
C TYR A 805 -27.90 -8.96 -35.10
N LEU A 806 -28.92 -8.09 -35.03
CA LEU A 806 -29.40 -7.25 -36.13
C LEU A 806 -28.80 -5.83 -36.08
N LEU A 807 -28.71 -5.24 -34.89
CA LEU A 807 -28.32 -3.85 -34.67
C LEU A 807 -26.90 -3.76 -34.07
N PRO A 808 -26.15 -2.67 -34.31
CA PRO A 808 -24.86 -2.47 -33.64
C PRO A 808 -25.04 -2.16 -32.15
N GLY A 809 -24.03 -2.49 -31.31
CA GLY A 809 -24.10 -2.32 -29.85
C GLY A 809 -24.36 -0.90 -29.36
N TRP A 810 -23.84 0.13 -30.05
CA TRP A 810 -24.11 1.53 -29.72
C TRP A 810 -25.61 1.89 -29.84
N MET A 811 -26.42 1.09 -30.55
CA MET A 811 -27.87 1.29 -30.61
C MET A 811 -28.54 1.07 -29.24
N ILE A 812 -27.93 0.27 -28.36
CA ILE A 812 -28.39 0.13 -26.97
C ILE A 812 -28.26 1.47 -26.23
N ASN A 813 -27.17 2.21 -26.45
CA ASN A 813 -26.98 3.55 -25.88
C ASN A 813 -28.05 4.53 -26.39
N VAL A 814 -28.34 4.53 -27.69
CA VAL A 814 -29.40 5.36 -28.29
C VAL A 814 -30.77 5.00 -27.72
N ALA A 815 -31.09 3.70 -27.66
CA ALA A 815 -32.33 3.22 -27.06
C ALA A 815 -32.45 3.64 -25.59
N ALA A 816 -31.34 3.65 -24.83
CA ALA A 816 -31.34 4.12 -23.45
C ALA A 816 -31.70 5.62 -23.33
N ILE A 817 -31.13 6.48 -24.18
CA ILE A 817 -31.45 7.92 -24.22
C ILE A 817 -32.91 8.13 -24.59
N VAL A 818 -33.34 7.57 -25.73
CA VAL A 818 -34.70 7.75 -26.26
C VAL A 818 -35.74 7.22 -25.26
N HIS A 819 -35.54 6.04 -24.69
CA HIS A 819 -36.46 5.48 -23.70
C HIS A 819 -36.54 6.35 -22.43
N SER A 820 -35.39 6.83 -21.93
CA SER A 820 -35.30 7.65 -20.73
C SER A 820 -35.98 9.02 -20.89
N ASP A 821 -35.79 9.66 -22.03
CA ASP A 821 -36.26 11.03 -22.26
C ASP A 821 -37.70 11.05 -22.76
N GLU A 822 -38.11 10.06 -23.56
CA GLU A 822 -39.51 9.84 -23.89
C GLU A 822 -40.33 9.50 -22.64
N ALA A 823 -39.78 8.71 -21.70
CA ALA A 823 -40.44 8.46 -20.42
C ALA A 823 -40.65 9.75 -19.62
N LEU A 824 -39.64 10.63 -19.55
CA LEU A 824 -39.74 11.91 -18.86
C LEU A 824 -40.78 12.82 -19.53
N LEU A 825 -40.77 12.87 -20.87
CA LEU A 825 -41.75 13.60 -21.66
C LEU A 825 -43.16 13.09 -21.39
N ALA A 826 -43.38 11.77 -21.47
CA ALA A 826 -44.69 11.16 -21.25
C ALA A 826 -45.19 11.38 -19.83
N VAL A 827 -44.36 11.14 -18.81
CA VAL A 827 -44.70 11.36 -17.39
C VAL A 827 -45.02 12.82 -17.13
N GLY A 828 -44.13 13.73 -17.52
CA GLY A 828 -44.35 15.15 -17.28
C GLY A 828 -45.56 15.67 -18.07
N PHE A 829 -45.75 15.29 -19.33
CA PHE A 829 -46.90 15.73 -20.13
C PHE A 829 -48.22 15.23 -19.56
N ILE A 830 -48.28 13.96 -19.12
CA ILE A 830 -49.49 13.40 -18.53
C ILE A 830 -49.84 14.08 -17.20
N PHE A 831 -48.87 14.27 -16.30
CA PHE A 831 -49.15 14.84 -14.99
C PHE A 831 -49.26 16.37 -14.96
N THR A 832 -48.75 17.07 -15.97
CA THR A 832 -48.90 18.53 -16.07
C THR A 832 -50.05 18.92 -17.01
N VAL A 833 -49.99 18.53 -18.29
CA VAL A 833 -50.90 19.02 -19.32
C VAL A 833 -52.19 18.20 -19.34
N HIS A 834 -52.11 16.87 -19.39
CA HIS A 834 -53.30 16.02 -19.44
C HIS A 834 -54.11 16.12 -18.15
N PHE A 835 -53.46 16.03 -16.98
CA PHE A 835 -54.11 16.21 -15.68
C PHE A 835 -54.68 17.61 -15.52
N PHE A 836 -54.02 18.66 -16.03
CA PHE A 836 -54.63 19.99 -16.07
C PHE A 836 -55.89 20.01 -16.93
N ASN A 837 -55.80 19.55 -18.17
CA ASN A 837 -56.90 19.59 -19.15
C ASN A 837 -58.11 18.75 -18.73
N THR A 838 -57.95 17.77 -17.83
CA THR A 838 -59.01 16.84 -17.44
C THR A 838 -59.41 16.94 -15.98
N HIS A 839 -58.50 17.21 -15.05
CA HIS A 839 -58.77 17.12 -13.61
C HIS A 839 -58.56 18.43 -12.86
N LEU A 840 -57.50 19.16 -13.17
CA LEU A 840 -57.14 20.39 -12.46
C LEU A 840 -57.66 21.66 -13.12
N ARG A 841 -58.33 21.57 -14.28
CA ARG A 841 -58.99 22.72 -14.89
C ARG A 841 -60.02 23.29 -13.92
N PRO A 842 -60.06 24.61 -13.70
CA PRO A 842 -61.01 25.29 -12.84
C PRO A 842 -62.45 24.78 -12.93
N GLU A 843 -62.94 24.51 -14.15
CA GLU A 843 -64.32 24.11 -14.44
C GLU A 843 -64.66 22.65 -14.07
N ALA A 844 -63.66 21.76 -14.00
CA ALA A 844 -63.84 20.33 -13.71
C ALA A 844 -63.18 19.90 -12.38
N PHE A 845 -62.55 20.85 -11.68
CA PHE A 845 -61.95 20.62 -10.37
C PHE A 845 -63.00 20.11 -9.38
N PRO A 846 -62.71 19.08 -8.57
CA PRO A 846 -61.40 18.46 -8.36
C PRO A 846 -61.02 17.30 -9.30
N MET A 847 -61.93 16.79 -10.13
CA MET A 847 -61.67 15.70 -11.08
C MET A 847 -62.86 15.49 -12.05
N ASP A 848 -62.61 15.44 -13.36
CA ASP A 848 -63.57 14.93 -14.36
C ASP A 848 -63.82 13.41 -14.20
N LYS A 849 -65.11 13.03 -14.08
CA LYS A 849 -65.57 11.64 -13.86
C LYS A 849 -66.05 10.95 -15.14
N VAL A 850 -66.11 11.64 -16.27
CA VAL A 850 -66.73 11.17 -17.51
C VAL A 850 -66.03 9.93 -18.07
N ILE A 851 -64.70 9.81 -17.96
CA ILE A 851 -63.98 8.62 -18.44
C ILE A 851 -64.28 7.37 -17.60
N PHE A 852 -64.59 7.52 -16.31
CA PHE A 852 -64.92 6.38 -15.45
C PHE A 852 -66.42 6.02 -15.54
N SER A 853 -67.29 7.02 -15.58
CA SER A 853 -68.75 6.82 -15.69
C SER A 853 -69.19 6.44 -17.12
N GLY A 854 -68.49 6.96 -18.13
CA GLY A 854 -68.86 6.93 -19.55
C GLY A 854 -69.97 7.91 -19.94
N LEU A 855 -70.42 8.74 -19.00
CA LEU A 855 -71.64 9.55 -19.08
C LEU A 855 -71.33 11.01 -18.75
N VAL A 856 -71.83 11.93 -19.56
CA VAL A 856 -71.74 13.39 -19.38
C VAL A 856 -73.16 13.99 -19.29
N PRO A 857 -73.45 14.93 -18.38
CA PRO A 857 -74.73 15.65 -18.34
C PRO A 857 -75.01 16.35 -19.67
N LEU A 858 -76.27 16.38 -20.12
CA LEU A 858 -76.64 16.94 -21.42
C LEU A 858 -76.30 18.44 -21.53
N GLU A 859 -76.55 19.23 -20.48
CA GLU A 859 -76.27 20.67 -20.45
C GLU A 859 -74.76 20.94 -20.58
N GLU A 860 -73.94 20.14 -19.90
CA GLU A 860 -72.48 20.22 -19.97
C GLU A 860 -71.95 19.78 -21.34
N PHE A 861 -72.57 18.77 -21.96
CA PHE A 861 -72.22 18.32 -23.30
C PHE A 861 -72.48 19.37 -24.38
N ILE A 862 -73.60 20.11 -24.29
CA ILE A 862 -73.92 21.20 -25.22
C ILE A 862 -72.90 22.35 -25.11
N GLU A 863 -72.50 22.69 -23.89
CA GLU A 863 -71.54 23.76 -23.62
C GLU A 863 -70.10 23.41 -24.07
N ASP A 864 -69.64 22.19 -23.77
CA ASP A 864 -68.27 21.78 -24.07
C ASP A 864 -68.09 21.27 -25.52
N ARG A 865 -69.15 20.73 -26.14
CA ARG A 865 -69.10 20.07 -27.47
C ARG A 865 -70.23 20.54 -28.40
N PRO A 866 -70.38 21.86 -28.63
CA PRO A 866 -71.51 22.40 -29.38
C PRO A 866 -71.58 21.85 -30.82
N ARG A 867 -70.44 21.66 -31.50
CA ARG A 867 -70.42 21.14 -32.87
C ARG A 867 -70.79 19.65 -32.93
N GLU A 868 -70.34 18.84 -31.95
CA GLU A 868 -70.76 17.42 -31.90
C GLU A 868 -72.25 17.30 -31.60
N TYR A 869 -72.78 18.15 -30.73
CA TYR A 869 -74.21 18.19 -30.46
C TYR A 869 -75.02 18.54 -31.72
N GLU A 870 -74.64 19.60 -32.44
CA GLU A 870 -75.26 19.99 -33.72
C GLU A 870 -75.23 18.81 -34.72
N GLU A 871 -74.07 18.15 -34.90
CA GLU A 871 -73.92 16.97 -35.77
C GLU A 871 -74.78 15.77 -35.33
N LEU A 872 -74.95 15.54 -34.03
CA LEU A 872 -75.78 14.43 -33.49
C LEU A 872 -77.29 14.70 -33.63
N VAL A 873 -77.71 15.96 -33.56
CA VAL A 873 -79.08 16.38 -33.83
C VAL A 873 -79.38 16.23 -35.31
N GLU A 874 -78.49 16.72 -36.19
CA GLU A 874 -78.65 16.64 -37.66
C GLU A 874 -78.65 15.19 -38.18
N SER A 875 -77.85 14.30 -37.58
CA SER A 875 -77.78 12.89 -37.98
C SER A 875 -78.87 12.00 -37.36
N GLY A 876 -79.67 12.52 -36.43
CA GLY A 876 -80.68 11.74 -35.69
C GLY A 876 -80.10 10.71 -34.72
N GLU A 877 -78.79 10.71 -34.47
CA GLU A 877 -78.12 9.75 -33.57
C GLU A 877 -78.22 10.14 -32.08
N LEU A 878 -78.66 11.36 -31.75
CA LEU A 878 -78.69 11.86 -30.38
C LEU A 878 -79.46 10.93 -29.43
N GLU A 879 -80.66 10.50 -29.83
CA GLU A 879 -81.56 9.70 -28.98
C GLU A 879 -80.98 8.33 -28.62
N ASN A 880 -80.19 7.73 -29.53
CA ASN A 880 -79.47 6.47 -29.29
C ASN A 880 -78.34 6.59 -28.25
N ARG A 881 -77.91 7.82 -27.94
CA ARG A 881 -76.85 8.10 -26.96
C ARG A 881 -77.37 8.65 -25.64
N LEU A 882 -78.66 8.98 -25.54
CA LEU A 882 -79.26 9.45 -24.29
C LEU A 882 -79.45 8.29 -23.30
N VAL A 883 -79.03 8.51 -22.06
CA VAL A 883 -79.20 7.58 -20.94
C VAL A 883 -79.96 8.32 -19.85
N ARG A 884 -81.16 7.84 -19.52
CA ARG A 884 -81.98 8.37 -18.42
C ARG A 884 -81.73 7.54 -17.15
N GLY A 885 -81.32 8.17 -16.06
CA GLY A 885 -81.15 7.50 -14.76
C GLY A 885 -80.05 8.11 -13.89
N LYS A 886 -80.12 7.87 -12.57
CA LYS A 886 -79.13 8.36 -11.59
C LYS A 886 -77.99 7.33 -11.43
N ILE A 887 -76.72 7.77 -11.52
CA ILE A 887 -75.57 6.91 -11.15
C ILE A 887 -75.68 6.58 -9.65
N SER A 888 -75.64 5.29 -9.30
CA SER A 888 -75.76 4.81 -7.91
C SER A 888 -74.71 5.46 -6.98
N PRO A 889 -75.05 5.81 -5.73
CA PRO A 889 -74.10 6.41 -4.77
C PRO A 889 -72.82 5.60 -4.57
N ALA A 890 -72.92 4.27 -4.45
CA ALA A 890 -71.77 3.37 -4.30
C ALA A 890 -70.78 3.49 -5.47
N ARG A 891 -71.29 3.47 -6.71
CA ARG A 891 -70.48 3.63 -7.92
C ARG A 891 -69.83 5.02 -8.00
N LYS A 892 -70.52 6.09 -7.59
CA LYS A 892 -69.93 7.44 -7.52
C LYS A 892 -68.76 7.48 -6.53
N LYS A 893 -68.91 6.85 -5.35
CA LYS A 893 -67.86 6.77 -4.33
C LYS A 893 -66.65 5.97 -4.83
N MET A 894 -66.88 4.82 -5.47
CA MET A 894 -65.80 4.01 -6.05
C MET A 894 -65.00 4.77 -7.11
N ILE A 895 -65.68 5.45 -8.04
CA ILE A 895 -65.03 6.27 -9.07
C ILE A 895 -64.20 7.39 -8.45
N ALA A 896 -64.75 8.06 -7.43
CA ALA A 896 -64.03 9.11 -6.72
C ALA A 896 -62.78 8.56 -6.02
N ILE A 897 -62.89 7.47 -5.25
CA ILE A 897 -61.74 6.86 -4.56
C ILE A 897 -60.66 6.48 -5.57
N PHE A 898 -60.99 5.69 -6.59
CA PHE A 898 -60.01 5.26 -7.59
C PHE A 898 -59.34 6.44 -8.30
N GLY A 899 -60.14 7.39 -8.78
CA GLY A 899 -59.63 8.54 -9.52
C GLY A 899 -58.78 9.47 -8.65
N PHE A 900 -59.19 9.75 -7.40
CA PHE A 900 -58.37 10.53 -6.47
C PHE A 900 -57.09 9.82 -6.06
N THR A 901 -57.12 8.50 -5.88
CA THR A 901 -55.91 7.72 -5.62
C THR A 901 -54.94 7.81 -6.81
N ALA A 902 -55.43 7.65 -8.04
CA ALA A 902 -54.59 7.79 -9.24
C ALA A 902 -54.04 9.22 -9.40
N LEU A 903 -54.86 10.23 -9.13
CA LEU A 903 -54.46 11.64 -9.17
C LEU A 903 -53.38 11.92 -8.12
N PHE A 904 -53.59 11.46 -6.89
CA PHE A 904 -52.65 11.64 -5.77
C PHE A 904 -51.31 10.97 -6.05
N ILE A 905 -51.32 9.71 -6.52
CA ILE A 905 -50.09 9.00 -6.92
C ILE A 905 -49.37 9.73 -8.05
N GLY A 906 -50.10 10.37 -8.98
CA GLY A 906 -49.48 11.14 -10.06
C GLY A 906 -48.92 12.50 -9.64
N ILE A 907 -49.39 13.06 -8.52
CA ILE A 907 -48.88 14.33 -7.96
C ILE A 907 -47.65 14.09 -7.09
N LEU A 908 -47.61 12.97 -6.37
CA LEU A 908 -46.42 12.48 -5.65
C LEU A 908 -45.30 12.11 -6.63
#